data_AF-A0A936PX45-F1
#
_entry.id   AF-A0A936PX45-F1
#
_cell.length_a   1.000
_cell.length_b   1.000
_cell.length_c   1.000
_cell.angle_alpha   90.00
_cell.angle_beta   90.00
_cell.angle_gamma   90.00
#
_symmetry.space_group_name_H-M   'P 1'
#
loop_
_entity.id
_entity.type
_entity.pdbx_description
1 polymer ?
#
loop_
_entity_poly.entity_id
_entity_poly.type
_entity_poly.pdbx_seq_one_letter_code
_entity_poly.pdbx_strand_id
1 'polypeptide(L)'
;MHSLLRTLPALALLTPLLAGCDREPVVEGLDVEGWSGQCVSLRQDKRWLVPGEGSYTWERGAEDQAARFRLQAADLGVYLLFDEAEQYLVANTELVTREPALQSELSRIVGGVIDETFISGGEWALEPSSRGGERYQLHNRRNDAWLGRDGLVMEEGDALAITLEPAVGCAVFPELSLDAAGSITKTTFDDGTLYGIVDAHSHLLSNLSFGGGIYHGAAFHRLGVPHALPDCEAIHGPAGRHDFFGYIYDGSGNSTGDLTAVLGDLVEGELSVDNHLTAGYPTFPDWPNAVKRSTHQVQYYRWLERAWMAGLRLEIQHATTNAIICNFMVGEGIAPSRYDCEDMTAVDRIIDETWAMQRYIDAQHGGEGKGWFRIVQSPAEAREVIAAGKLAVVLGIETSDLFDCHLTPRPGGPVCDEAYVEAKLDEYYERGVRALFPNHKYDNRFTPGDGSGDFLELGNFFNSGHWTNKTDSCPEPDMPRGFDGGAISFTALNFPRDVYLSDPPHDFTGFHDDPLDTAIEFVQEILGGSTEGQFCQNGAFTDVGEALLMGMMARGMIIELDHLPAWSYKRAFEILEEHDYPAAGTHGRHWDGRIYALGGISTVGLGRCHDAADPGSSVRGVTESAARITAQGGYPGTPMGFDLNGFAGSRGPRFAEGACSTEQLNPITYPFESYAGDVTFAQPQLGERAVDFNTEGMIHIGLLPELLEDARRDAASEADLEPLFRSAEAWIRMWELAEARSETLGG
;
A
#
# COMPACT_ATOMS: atom_id res chain seq x y z
N MET A 1 67.34 -30.66 -55.36
CA MET A 1 68.79 -30.37 -55.20
C MET A 1 69.14 -30.57 -53.74
N HIS A 2 70.12 -31.44 -53.46
CA HIS A 2 71.06 -31.51 -52.32
C HIS A 2 70.55 -31.23 -50.88
N SER A 3 70.98 -31.87 -49.79
CA SER A 3 71.79 -33.04 -49.45
C SER A 3 71.80 -33.09 -47.92
N LEU A 4 71.72 -34.29 -47.36
CA LEU A 4 72.06 -34.75 -45.99
C LEU A 4 73.09 -33.92 -45.18
N LEU A 5 72.93 -33.81 -43.84
CA LEU A 5 73.65 -34.60 -42.79
C LEU A 5 73.52 -34.05 -41.34
N ARG A 6 73.10 -34.95 -40.41
CA ARG A 6 73.52 -35.26 -39.00
C ARG A 6 74.01 -34.13 -38.06
N THR A 7 73.59 -34.03 -36.79
CA THR A 7 73.96 -34.93 -35.65
C THR A 7 73.04 -34.83 -34.40
N LEU A 8 72.79 -35.97 -33.73
CA LEU A 8 72.26 -36.22 -32.35
C LEU A 8 73.35 -35.92 -31.27
N PRO A 9 73.12 -35.93 -29.92
CA PRO A 9 72.07 -36.65 -29.16
C PRO A 9 71.45 -35.95 -27.91
N ALA A 10 70.54 -36.72 -27.30
CA ALA A 10 69.73 -36.57 -26.10
C ALA A 10 70.35 -35.98 -24.81
N LEU A 11 69.51 -35.28 -24.05
CA LEU A 11 69.57 -35.22 -22.59
C LEU A 11 68.15 -35.37 -22.02
N ALA A 12 67.97 -36.40 -21.19
CA ALA A 12 66.75 -36.66 -20.44
C ALA A 12 66.56 -35.60 -19.35
N LEU A 13 65.33 -35.06 -19.23
CA LEU A 13 64.88 -34.30 -18.08
C LEU A 13 63.56 -34.91 -17.60
N LEU A 14 63.59 -35.41 -16.38
CA LEU A 14 62.42 -35.81 -15.61
C LEU A 14 61.48 -34.60 -15.50
N THR A 15 60.28 -34.73 -16.05
CA THR A 15 59.12 -33.91 -15.65
C THR A 15 58.57 -34.44 -14.33
N PRO A 16 58.41 -33.62 -13.28
CA PRO A 16 57.60 -34.01 -12.14
C PRO A 16 56.12 -34.02 -12.58
N LEU A 17 55.39 -35.08 -12.26
CA LEU A 17 53.93 -35.04 -12.24
C LEU A 17 53.52 -33.99 -11.19
N LEU A 18 53.18 -32.78 -11.64
CA LEU A 18 52.30 -31.91 -10.88
C LEU A 18 50.90 -32.49 -11.04
N ALA A 19 50.40 -33.11 -9.98
CA ALA A 19 48.98 -33.38 -9.84
C ALA A 19 48.26 -32.03 -9.91
N GLY A 20 47.60 -31.77 -11.04
CA GLY A 20 46.59 -30.74 -11.12
C GLY A 20 45.47 -31.16 -10.16
N CYS A 21 45.27 -30.40 -9.09
CA CYS A 21 43.96 -30.37 -8.48
C CYS A 21 43.04 -29.74 -9.52
N ASP A 22 42.32 -30.57 -10.29
CA ASP A 22 41.20 -30.12 -11.10
C ASP A 22 40.20 -29.45 -10.15
N ARG A 23 40.26 -28.12 -10.04
CA ARG A 23 39.20 -27.37 -9.37
C ARG A 23 37.96 -27.57 -10.23
N GLU A 24 36.91 -28.15 -9.65
CA GLU A 24 35.61 -28.22 -10.31
C GLU A 24 35.26 -26.82 -10.84
N PRO A 25 34.78 -26.70 -12.09
CA PRO A 25 34.38 -25.41 -12.62
C PRO A 25 33.23 -24.85 -11.77
N VAL A 26 33.21 -23.53 -11.59
CA VAL A 26 32.06 -22.83 -11.00
C VAL A 26 30.87 -23.03 -11.93
N VAL A 27 29.72 -23.38 -11.36
CA VAL A 27 28.47 -23.46 -12.11
C VAL A 27 27.79 -22.08 -12.03
N GLU A 28 27.79 -21.36 -13.15
CA GLU A 28 26.99 -20.15 -13.29
C GLU A 28 25.50 -20.52 -13.41
N GLY A 29 24.61 -19.73 -12.78
CA GLY A 29 23.17 -19.93 -12.87
C GLY A 29 22.60 -21.03 -11.95
N LEU A 30 23.22 -21.29 -10.80
CA LEU A 30 22.55 -22.04 -9.72
C LEU A 30 21.29 -21.30 -9.27
N ASP A 31 20.22 -22.05 -8.99
CA ASP A 31 18.99 -21.48 -8.47
C ASP A 31 19.20 -20.97 -7.03
N VAL A 32 19.13 -19.66 -6.88
CA VAL A 32 19.23 -18.98 -5.58
C VAL A 32 17.89 -18.48 -5.06
N GLU A 33 16.82 -18.53 -5.86
CA GLU A 33 15.50 -17.97 -5.50
C GLU A 33 14.48 -19.06 -5.12
N GLY A 34 14.65 -20.29 -5.62
CA GLY A 34 13.75 -21.41 -5.39
C GLY A 34 13.82 -22.06 -4.01
N TRP A 35 14.59 -21.49 -3.07
CA TRP A 35 14.79 -22.07 -1.73
C TRP A 35 13.80 -21.60 -0.68
N SER A 36 12.91 -20.67 -1.02
CA SER A 36 11.91 -20.13 -0.09
C SER A 36 11.05 -21.22 0.55
N GLY A 37 10.95 -21.19 1.87
CA GLY A 37 10.19 -22.13 2.69
C GLY A 37 10.79 -23.53 2.83
N GLN A 38 11.91 -23.84 2.16
CA GLN A 38 12.55 -25.15 2.21
C GLN A 38 13.21 -25.40 3.58
N CYS A 39 13.26 -26.66 3.99
CA CYS A 39 13.94 -27.12 5.20
C CYS A 39 15.29 -27.73 4.83
N VAL A 40 16.39 -27.14 5.33
CA VAL A 40 17.75 -27.51 4.92
C VAL A 40 18.72 -27.54 6.10
N SER A 41 19.79 -28.33 5.96
CA SER A 41 20.98 -28.27 6.80
C SER A 41 22.19 -27.84 5.97
N LEU A 42 23.08 -27.04 6.58
CA LEU A 42 24.25 -26.51 5.87
C LEU A 42 25.44 -27.46 6.02
N ARG A 43 25.99 -27.91 4.88
CA ARG A 43 27.15 -28.80 4.84
C ARG A 43 28.33 -28.16 4.13
N GLN A 44 29.51 -28.25 4.73
CA GLN A 44 30.80 -27.88 4.15
C GLN A 44 31.72 -29.10 4.12
N ASP A 45 31.92 -29.71 2.95
CA ASP A 45 32.62 -31.00 2.80
C ASP A 45 32.04 -32.09 3.74
N LYS A 46 32.78 -32.45 4.79
CA LYS A 46 32.42 -33.45 5.81
C LYS A 46 31.98 -32.81 7.13
N ARG A 47 31.73 -31.50 7.13
CA ARG A 47 31.32 -30.73 8.30
C ARG A 47 29.91 -30.21 8.14
N TRP A 48 29.22 -30.08 9.25
CA TRP A 48 27.87 -29.59 9.35
C TRP A 48 27.82 -28.42 10.31
N LEU A 49 26.94 -27.45 10.04
CA LEU A 49 26.70 -26.36 10.97
C LEU A 49 25.82 -26.88 12.12
N VAL A 50 26.36 -26.89 13.33
CA VAL A 50 25.72 -27.41 14.55
C VAL A 50 25.36 -26.23 15.46
N PRO A 51 24.16 -26.20 16.06
CA PRO A 51 23.76 -25.13 16.97
C PRO A 51 24.42 -25.32 18.34
N GLY A 52 24.91 -24.21 18.90
CA GLY A 52 25.42 -24.12 20.27
C GLY A 52 24.60 -23.14 21.13
N GLU A 53 25.10 -22.85 22.33
CA GLU A 53 24.54 -21.79 23.17
C GLU A 53 24.92 -20.42 22.58
N GLY A 54 23.95 -19.73 21.96
CA GLY A 54 24.13 -18.39 21.37
C GLY A 54 25.00 -18.32 20.12
N SER A 55 25.43 -19.45 19.54
CA SER A 55 26.35 -19.50 18.40
C SER A 55 26.12 -20.75 17.54
N TYR A 56 26.87 -20.85 16.44
CA TYR A 56 26.93 -22.05 15.59
C TYR A 56 28.38 -22.46 15.34
N THR A 57 28.64 -23.76 15.23
CA THR A 57 29.97 -24.32 15.01
C THR A 57 29.99 -25.34 13.87
N TRP A 58 31.08 -25.38 13.11
CA TRP A 58 31.26 -26.35 12.02
C TRP A 58 31.90 -27.64 12.51
N GLU A 59 31.10 -28.70 12.67
CA GLU A 59 31.55 -29.97 13.24
C GLU A 59 31.65 -31.09 12.21
N ARG A 60 32.74 -31.87 12.27
CA ARG A 60 33.00 -32.95 11.30
C ARG A 60 32.23 -34.21 11.66
N GLY A 61 31.45 -34.72 10.71
CA GLY A 61 30.69 -35.98 10.87
C GLY A 61 29.50 -35.88 11.83
N ALA A 62 29.00 -34.67 12.08
CA ALA A 62 27.90 -34.39 12.98
C ALA A 62 26.55 -34.19 12.25
N GLU A 63 26.27 -35.01 11.24
CA GLU A 63 25.06 -34.90 10.42
C GLU A 63 23.77 -34.96 11.25
N ASP A 64 23.69 -35.92 12.18
CA ASP A 64 22.53 -36.10 13.07
C ASP A 64 22.35 -34.94 14.09
N GLN A 65 23.32 -34.02 14.19
CA GLN A 65 23.30 -32.86 15.08
C GLN A 65 23.23 -31.53 14.31
N ALA A 66 23.16 -31.58 12.98
CA ALA A 66 23.12 -30.39 12.16
C ALA A 66 21.86 -29.57 12.46
N ALA A 67 22.02 -28.24 12.52
CA ALA A 67 20.90 -27.32 12.56
C ALA A 67 20.03 -27.52 11.31
N ARG A 68 18.71 -27.44 11.49
CA ARG A 68 17.71 -27.59 10.45
C ARG A 68 17.02 -26.26 10.29
N PHE A 69 17.42 -25.52 9.26
CA PHE A 69 16.93 -24.19 8.96
C PHE A 69 15.76 -24.25 8.00
N ARG A 70 14.69 -23.56 8.35
CA ARG A 70 13.77 -23.03 7.36
C ARG A 70 14.43 -21.83 6.69
N LEU A 71 14.58 -21.88 5.38
CA LEU A 71 14.99 -20.73 4.58
C LEU A 71 13.76 -19.87 4.30
N GLN A 72 13.55 -18.85 5.12
CA GLN A 72 12.46 -17.91 4.91
C GLN A 72 12.94 -16.77 4.01
N ALA A 73 12.32 -16.57 2.86
CA ALA A 73 12.71 -15.47 1.97
C ALA A 73 12.43 -14.11 2.62
N ALA A 74 13.45 -13.24 2.63
CA ALA A 74 13.37 -11.84 2.99
C ALA A 74 13.28 -10.93 1.74
N ASP A 75 13.86 -11.38 0.63
CA ASP A 75 13.78 -10.81 -0.72
C ASP A 75 14.20 -11.90 -1.72
N LEU A 76 14.16 -11.63 -3.03
CA LEU A 76 14.68 -12.52 -4.06
C LEU A 76 16.15 -12.87 -3.78
N GLY A 77 16.43 -14.16 -3.58
CA GLY A 77 17.76 -14.67 -3.27
C GLY A 77 18.28 -14.32 -1.87
N VAL A 78 17.48 -13.67 -1.01
CA VAL A 78 17.87 -13.29 0.36
C VAL A 78 17.02 -14.04 1.36
N TYR A 79 17.65 -14.67 2.35
CA TYR A 79 16.99 -15.54 3.30
C TYR A 79 17.31 -15.19 4.75
N LEU A 80 16.31 -15.38 5.60
CA LEU A 80 16.47 -15.59 7.04
C LEU A 80 16.62 -17.10 7.26
N LEU A 81 17.65 -17.51 7.98
CA LEU A 81 17.86 -18.89 8.35
C LEU A 81 17.30 -19.11 9.76
N PHE A 82 16.11 -19.70 9.85
CA PHE A 82 15.37 -19.92 11.10
C PHE A 82 15.39 -21.39 11.50
N ASP A 83 16.09 -21.71 12.59
CA ASP A 83 16.37 -23.10 12.96
C ASP A 83 15.21 -23.82 13.68
N GLU A 84 15.40 -25.11 13.97
CA GLU A 84 14.37 -25.95 14.58
C GLU A 84 13.92 -25.53 15.98
N ALA A 85 14.67 -24.64 16.65
CA ALA A 85 14.38 -24.13 17.98
C ALA A 85 14.05 -22.62 17.93
N GLU A 86 13.57 -22.16 16.77
CA GLU A 86 13.07 -20.81 16.56
C GLU A 86 14.15 -19.74 16.78
N GLN A 87 15.40 -20.03 16.40
CA GLN A 87 16.49 -19.07 16.44
C GLN A 87 17.00 -18.74 15.04
N TYR A 88 17.42 -17.50 14.86
CA TYR A 88 18.00 -16.98 13.64
C TYR A 88 19.52 -17.18 13.60
N LEU A 89 20.06 -17.47 12.42
CA LEU A 89 21.48 -17.24 12.12
C LEU A 89 21.71 -15.75 11.88
N VAL A 90 22.45 -15.09 12.76
CA VAL A 90 22.61 -13.63 12.74
C VAL A 90 24.08 -13.24 12.71
N ALA A 91 24.41 -12.16 12.03
CA ALA A 91 25.69 -11.49 12.16
C ALA A 91 25.47 -9.99 12.35
N ASN A 92 25.31 -9.54 13.60
CA ASN A 92 25.20 -8.12 13.93
C ASN A 92 26.57 -7.39 13.92
N THR A 93 27.64 -8.19 14.01
CA THR A 93 29.06 -7.81 13.95
C THR A 93 29.80 -8.86 13.10
N GLU A 94 31.14 -8.91 13.16
CA GLU A 94 31.94 -9.97 12.52
C GLU A 94 31.64 -11.39 13.05
N LEU A 95 31.02 -11.51 14.24
CA LEU A 95 30.66 -12.79 14.84
C LEU A 95 29.27 -13.25 14.40
N VAL A 96 29.18 -14.55 14.11
CA VAL A 96 27.92 -15.24 13.82
C VAL A 96 27.29 -15.74 15.12
N THR A 97 26.09 -15.27 15.41
CA THR A 97 25.32 -15.54 16.62
C THR A 97 24.03 -16.31 16.30
N ARG A 98 23.45 -16.87 17.36
CA ARG A 98 22.16 -17.55 17.35
C ARG A 98 21.20 -16.76 18.23
N GLU A 99 20.22 -16.10 17.62
CA GLU A 99 19.37 -15.12 18.31
C GLU A 99 17.87 -15.44 18.17
N PRO A 100 17.04 -15.21 19.21
CA PRO A 100 15.61 -15.53 19.17
C PRO A 100 14.76 -14.49 18.41
N ALA A 101 15.31 -13.30 18.16
CA ALA A 101 14.62 -12.20 17.53
C ALA A 101 15.61 -11.39 16.69
N LEU A 102 15.09 -10.70 15.69
CA LEU A 102 15.85 -9.78 14.86
C LEU A 102 15.58 -8.33 15.30
N GLN A 103 16.47 -7.44 14.90
CA GLN A 103 16.24 -6.00 14.96
C GLN A 103 15.76 -5.50 13.59
N SER A 104 15.00 -4.41 13.58
CA SER A 104 14.58 -3.66 12.39
C SER A 104 14.76 -2.16 12.59
N GLU A 105 14.52 -1.36 11.56
CA GLU A 105 14.59 0.10 11.59
C GLU A 105 13.71 0.73 12.68
N LEU A 106 12.55 0.12 12.97
CA LEU A 106 11.66 0.55 14.05
C LEU A 106 12.28 0.44 15.46
N SER A 107 13.32 -0.39 15.62
CA SER A 107 14.09 -0.44 16.87
C SER A 107 15.15 0.68 16.99
N ARG A 108 15.27 1.54 15.98
CA ARG A 108 16.32 2.56 15.85
C ARG A 108 15.76 3.93 15.50
N ILE A 109 14.91 4.45 16.38
CA ILE A 109 14.44 5.83 16.33
C ILE A 109 15.42 6.70 17.14
N VAL A 110 16.12 7.61 16.48
CA VAL A 110 17.10 8.52 17.12
C VAL A 110 16.71 9.95 16.82
N GLY A 111 16.40 10.72 17.87
CA GLY A 111 16.03 12.13 17.73
C GLY A 111 14.78 12.34 16.88
N GLY A 112 13.79 11.44 16.96
CA GLY A 112 12.56 11.52 16.17
C GLY A 112 12.71 11.09 14.72
N VAL A 113 13.83 10.46 14.34
CA VAL A 113 14.04 9.97 12.97
C VAL A 113 14.27 8.45 12.97
N ILE A 114 13.58 7.73 12.10
CA ILE A 114 13.73 6.29 11.88
C ILE A 114 14.98 6.04 11.02
N ASP A 115 15.89 5.18 11.48
CA ASP A 115 17.10 4.78 10.73
C ASP A 115 16.76 3.74 9.63
N GLU A 116 16.27 4.23 8.49
CA GLU A 116 15.94 3.38 7.32
C GLU A 116 17.16 2.77 6.63
N THR A 117 18.37 3.18 6.99
CA THR A 117 19.60 2.56 6.48
C THR A 117 19.95 1.26 7.21
N PHE A 118 19.21 0.94 8.27
CA PHE A 118 19.43 -0.26 9.06
C PHE A 118 19.07 -1.53 8.27
N ILE A 119 20.06 -2.39 8.08
CA ILE A 119 19.88 -3.75 7.54
C ILE A 119 20.03 -4.76 8.69
N SER A 120 19.14 -5.74 8.77
CA SER A 120 19.19 -6.74 9.83
C SER A 120 20.40 -7.67 9.65
N GLY A 121 21.05 -8.03 10.75
CA GLY A 121 22.14 -9.02 10.74
C GLY A 121 21.66 -10.42 10.33
N GLY A 122 20.35 -10.67 10.30
CA GLY A 122 19.76 -11.94 9.88
C GLY A 122 19.54 -12.08 8.36
N GLU A 123 19.82 -11.05 7.57
CA GLU A 123 19.63 -11.09 6.11
C GLU A 123 20.86 -11.65 5.39
N TRP A 124 20.70 -12.84 4.79
CA TRP A 124 21.75 -13.53 4.05
C TRP A 124 21.38 -13.69 2.58
N ALA A 125 22.12 -13.03 1.69
CA ALA A 125 22.06 -13.29 0.26
C ALA A 125 22.72 -14.64 -0.04
N LEU A 126 22.00 -15.49 -0.78
CA LEU A 126 22.48 -16.77 -1.26
C LEU A 126 23.09 -16.57 -2.66
N GLU A 127 24.36 -16.95 -2.82
CA GLU A 127 25.09 -16.76 -4.07
C GLU A 127 25.70 -18.09 -4.53
N PRO A 128 25.89 -18.32 -5.84
CA PRO A 128 26.76 -19.40 -6.32
C PRO A 128 28.17 -19.22 -5.77
N SER A 129 28.80 -20.29 -5.29
CA SER A 129 30.15 -20.19 -4.73
C SER A 129 31.21 -19.98 -5.81
N SER A 130 32.13 -19.02 -5.60
CA SER A 130 33.33 -18.87 -6.43
C SER A 130 34.31 -20.06 -6.33
N ARG A 131 34.10 -20.96 -5.36
CA ARG A 131 34.96 -22.12 -5.07
C ARG A 131 34.37 -23.43 -5.62
N GLY A 132 34.18 -23.49 -6.93
CA GLY A 132 34.02 -24.71 -7.76
C GLY A 132 32.91 -25.72 -7.41
N GLY A 133 32.16 -26.18 -8.42
CA GLY A 133 31.07 -27.14 -8.30
C GLY A 133 29.71 -26.50 -8.00
N GLU A 134 28.70 -27.34 -7.75
CA GLU A 134 27.32 -26.93 -7.40
C GLU A 134 27.22 -26.62 -5.90
N ARG A 135 27.82 -25.50 -5.49
CA ARG A 135 27.84 -25.03 -4.10
C ARG A 135 27.43 -23.58 -4.02
N TYR A 136 26.90 -23.21 -2.87
CA TYR A 136 26.50 -21.86 -2.54
C TYR A 136 27.51 -21.20 -1.59
N GLN A 137 27.37 -19.90 -1.40
CA GLN A 137 27.97 -19.13 -0.33
C GLN A 137 26.89 -18.17 0.23
N LEU A 138 27.03 -17.78 1.49
CA LEU A 138 26.11 -16.85 2.16
C LEU A 138 26.81 -15.52 2.38
N HIS A 139 26.23 -14.45 1.84
CA HIS A 139 26.70 -13.09 1.96
C HIS A 139 25.78 -12.32 2.91
N ASN A 140 26.32 -11.81 4.01
CA ASN A 140 25.56 -11.04 4.98
C ASN A 140 25.40 -9.59 4.51
N ARG A 141 24.15 -9.17 4.26
CA ARG A 141 23.87 -7.85 3.66
C ARG A 141 24.24 -6.68 4.57
N ARG A 142 24.15 -6.87 5.89
CA ARG A 142 24.46 -5.82 6.88
C ARG A 142 25.95 -5.47 6.89
N ASN A 143 26.80 -6.49 6.86
CA ASN A 143 28.24 -6.31 7.03
C ASN A 143 29.01 -6.27 5.71
N ASP A 144 28.35 -6.54 4.58
CA ASP A 144 28.97 -6.69 3.26
C ASP A 144 30.14 -7.71 3.29
N ALA A 145 29.86 -8.88 3.88
CA ALA A 145 30.86 -9.91 4.17
C ALA A 145 30.27 -11.32 4.16
N TRP A 146 31.08 -12.32 3.83
CA TRP A 146 30.64 -13.70 3.61
C TRP A 146 30.78 -14.58 4.85
N LEU A 147 29.95 -15.62 4.94
CA LEU A 147 30.06 -16.63 5.98
C LEU A 147 31.39 -17.40 5.83
N GLY A 148 32.23 -17.26 6.84
CA GLY A 148 33.49 -17.98 7.02
C GLY A 148 33.36 -19.14 8.03
N ARG A 149 34.50 -19.78 8.32
CA ARG A 149 34.58 -20.92 9.27
C ARG A 149 34.34 -20.51 10.72
N ASP A 150 34.86 -19.35 11.11
CA ASP A 150 34.91 -18.89 12.50
C ASP A 150 34.18 -17.53 12.71
N GLY A 151 33.42 -17.08 11.71
CA GLY A 151 32.78 -15.76 11.68
C GLY A 151 32.60 -15.28 10.24
N LEU A 152 32.51 -13.96 10.03
CA LEU A 152 32.50 -13.35 8.70
C LEU A 152 33.89 -13.19 8.11
N VAL A 153 33.98 -13.18 6.77
CA VAL A 153 35.21 -12.88 6.00
C VAL A 153 34.91 -11.85 4.92
N MET A 154 35.83 -10.91 4.72
CA MET A 154 35.67 -9.80 3.75
C MET A 154 36.05 -10.18 2.32
N GLU A 155 36.90 -11.18 2.14
CA GLU A 155 37.32 -11.63 0.82
C GLU A 155 36.43 -12.80 0.40
N GLU A 156 35.69 -12.67 -0.71
CA GLU A 156 34.85 -13.74 -1.25
C GLU A 156 35.64 -15.03 -1.47
N GLY A 157 36.90 -14.89 -1.88
CA GLY A 157 37.83 -16.01 -2.06
C GLY A 157 38.08 -16.83 -0.79
N ASP A 158 37.72 -16.33 0.39
CA ASP A 158 37.78 -16.99 1.70
C ASP A 158 36.43 -17.54 2.21
N ALA A 159 35.33 -17.18 1.55
CA ALA A 159 33.98 -17.63 1.88
C ALA A 159 33.86 -19.16 1.92
N LEU A 160 32.96 -19.66 2.76
CA LEU A 160 32.63 -21.08 2.78
C LEU A 160 31.78 -21.46 1.58
N ALA A 161 32.29 -22.42 0.80
CA ALA A 161 31.48 -23.14 -0.18
C ALA A 161 30.64 -24.19 0.56
N ILE A 162 29.32 -24.01 0.56
CA ILE A 162 28.36 -24.86 1.26
C ILE A 162 27.43 -25.58 0.30
N THR A 163 26.91 -26.72 0.72
CA THR A 163 25.79 -27.40 0.09
C THR A 163 24.58 -27.27 1.01
N LEU A 164 23.42 -26.94 0.43
CA LEU A 164 22.13 -26.96 1.11
C LEU A 164 21.57 -28.38 1.02
N GLU A 165 21.60 -29.12 2.12
CA GLU A 165 21.14 -30.50 2.18
C GLU A 165 19.67 -30.54 2.66
N PRO A 166 18.75 -31.18 1.92
CA PRO A 166 17.35 -31.29 2.35
C PRO A 166 17.23 -31.92 3.73
N ALA A 167 16.44 -31.30 4.60
CA ALA A 167 16.17 -31.73 5.97
C ALA A 167 14.66 -31.82 6.24
N VAL A 168 14.29 -32.30 7.44
CA VAL A 168 12.90 -32.38 7.90
C VAL A 168 12.78 -31.92 9.34
N GLY A 169 11.61 -31.41 9.76
CA GLY A 169 11.40 -30.96 11.14
C GLY A 169 12.08 -29.62 11.45
N CYS A 170 12.06 -28.69 10.50
CA CYS A 170 12.33 -27.28 10.75
C CYS A 170 11.14 -26.62 11.44
N ALA A 171 11.39 -25.50 12.13
CA ALA A 171 10.34 -24.69 12.72
C ALA A 171 9.46 -24.03 11.64
N VAL A 172 8.22 -23.73 12.01
CA VAL A 172 7.33 -22.89 11.19
C VAL A 172 7.74 -21.43 11.41
N PHE A 173 7.99 -20.70 10.34
CA PHE A 173 8.28 -19.27 10.45
C PHE A 173 7.03 -18.50 10.88
N PRO A 174 7.13 -17.50 11.78
CA PRO A 174 5.99 -16.68 12.19
C PRO A 174 5.33 -15.98 11.00
N GLU A 175 4.06 -16.28 10.75
CA GLU A 175 3.26 -15.67 9.67
C GLU A 175 1.76 -15.84 9.97
N LEU A 176 0.92 -14.95 9.43
CA LEU A 176 -0.53 -15.06 9.51
C LEU A 176 -1.08 -16.17 8.61
N SER A 177 -2.05 -16.92 9.14
CA SER A 177 -2.82 -17.89 8.35
C SER A 177 -3.70 -17.17 7.34
N LEU A 178 -4.02 -17.85 6.24
CA LEU A 178 -5.02 -17.36 5.28
C LEU A 178 -6.44 -17.75 5.68
N ASP A 179 -6.58 -18.74 6.58
CA ASP A 179 -7.86 -19.34 6.97
C ASP A 179 -8.73 -19.67 5.73
N ALA A 180 -8.06 -20.12 4.67
CA ALA A 180 -8.63 -20.39 3.36
C ALA A 180 -7.94 -21.62 2.76
N ALA A 181 -8.71 -22.45 2.05
CA ALA A 181 -8.22 -23.65 1.38
C ALA A 181 -8.87 -23.80 0.01
N GLY A 182 -8.07 -24.16 -1.00
CA GLY A 182 -8.52 -24.27 -2.39
C GLY A 182 -7.52 -23.64 -3.35
N SER A 183 -7.90 -23.56 -4.62
CA SER A 183 -7.10 -22.94 -5.66
C SER A 183 -8.02 -22.19 -6.61
N ILE A 184 -7.62 -21.01 -7.06
CA ILE A 184 -8.41 -20.21 -7.99
C ILE A 184 -8.54 -20.94 -9.32
N THR A 185 -9.77 -21.20 -9.74
CA THR A 185 -10.09 -21.83 -11.02
C THR A 185 -10.99 -20.97 -11.90
N LYS A 186 -11.78 -20.05 -11.30
CA LYS A 186 -12.61 -19.10 -12.03
C LYS A 186 -11.85 -17.80 -12.30
N THR A 187 -11.54 -17.56 -13.57
CA THR A 187 -10.90 -16.31 -14.06
C THR A 187 -11.69 -15.62 -15.17
N THR A 188 -12.65 -16.32 -15.78
CA THR A 188 -13.53 -15.80 -16.83
C THR A 188 -14.97 -16.31 -16.69
N PHE A 189 -15.93 -15.53 -17.19
CA PHE A 189 -17.30 -15.96 -17.42
C PHE A 189 -17.42 -16.77 -18.72
N ASP A 190 -18.57 -17.43 -18.93
CA ASP A 190 -18.81 -18.29 -20.10
C ASP A 190 -18.84 -17.51 -21.42
N ASP A 191 -19.08 -16.19 -21.35
CA ASP A 191 -19.03 -15.26 -22.48
C ASP A 191 -17.60 -14.80 -22.82
N GLY A 192 -16.60 -15.24 -22.06
CA GLY A 192 -15.19 -14.91 -22.24
C GLY A 192 -14.73 -13.61 -21.55
N THR A 193 -15.63 -12.87 -20.89
CA THR A 193 -15.25 -11.70 -20.09
C THR A 193 -14.52 -12.12 -18.81
N LEU A 194 -13.70 -11.22 -18.27
CA LEU A 194 -13.00 -11.50 -17.02
C LEU A 194 -13.97 -11.62 -15.84
N TYR A 195 -13.68 -12.58 -14.97
CA TYR A 195 -14.32 -12.72 -13.66
C TYR A 195 -13.43 -12.07 -12.62
N GLY A 196 -13.96 -11.15 -11.82
CA GLY A 196 -13.26 -10.53 -10.72
C GLY A 196 -13.87 -9.24 -10.21
N ILE A 197 -13.64 -9.00 -8.94
CA ILE A 197 -13.89 -7.72 -8.27
C ILE A 197 -12.69 -6.81 -8.52
N VAL A 198 -12.97 -5.51 -8.66
CA VAL A 198 -11.97 -4.45 -8.54
C VAL A 198 -12.18 -3.70 -7.23
N ASP A 199 -11.09 -3.50 -6.49
CA ASP A 199 -10.98 -2.39 -5.54
C ASP A 199 -10.39 -1.20 -6.27
N ALA A 200 -11.25 -0.25 -6.64
CA ALA A 200 -10.89 0.85 -7.50
C ALA A 200 -10.15 1.97 -6.78
N HIS A 201 -9.94 1.86 -5.46
CA HIS A 201 -9.28 2.90 -4.69
C HIS A 201 -8.75 2.35 -3.35
N SER A 202 -7.43 2.21 -3.26
CA SER A 202 -6.72 1.62 -2.13
C SER A 202 -5.42 2.36 -1.84
N HIS A 203 -4.95 2.26 -0.59
CA HIS A 203 -3.68 2.82 -0.11
C HIS A 203 -2.87 1.80 0.70
N LEU A 204 -2.40 0.74 0.03
CA LEU A 204 -1.62 -0.35 0.62
C LEU A 204 -0.42 0.13 1.46
N LEU A 205 0.32 1.13 0.97
CA LEU A 205 1.61 1.57 1.54
C LEU A 205 1.50 2.86 2.37
N SER A 206 0.36 3.18 2.99
CA SER A 206 0.21 4.42 3.78
C SER A 206 1.17 4.56 4.96
N ASN A 207 1.84 3.48 5.36
CA ASN A 207 2.93 3.51 6.32
C ASN A 207 4.14 4.34 5.86
N LEU A 208 4.23 4.60 4.56
CA LEU A 208 5.18 5.52 3.96
C LEU A 208 4.54 6.87 3.62
N SER A 209 3.31 7.16 4.00
CA SER A 209 2.69 8.48 3.81
C SER A 209 3.03 9.41 4.97
N PHE A 210 2.82 10.71 4.76
CA PHE A 210 2.94 11.74 5.81
C PHE A 210 4.31 11.71 6.54
N GLY A 211 5.41 11.62 5.78
CA GLY A 211 6.76 11.51 6.34
C GLY A 211 7.06 10.15 6.96
N GLY A 212 6.12 9.20 6.92
CA GLY A 212 6.32 7.80 7.26
C GLY A 212 6.23 7.45 8.76
N GLY A 213 5.61 8.30 9.57
CA GLY A 213 5.49 8.08 11.02
C GLY A 213 4.11 8.32 11.62
N ILE A 214 3.07 8.55 10.81
CA ILE A 214 1.68 8.65 11.31
C ILE A 214 0.99 7.30 11.27
N TYR A 215 1.12 6.56 10.16
CA TYR A 215 0.52 5.23 10.04
C TYR A 215 1.44 4.16 10.63
N HIS A 216 0.90 3.38 11.56
CA HIS A 216 1.63 2.25 12.14
C HIS A 216 1.37 0.92 11.42
N GLY A 217 2.44 0.14 11.26
CA GLY A 217 2.46 -1.16 10.58
C GLY A 217 2.64 -1.04 9.07
N ALA A 218 3.09 -2.09 8.38
CA ALA A 218 3.43 -2.08 6.95
C ALA A 218 2.73 -3.20 6.18
N ALA A 219 2.47 -3.00 4.87
CA ALA A 219 1.83 -4.01 4.02
C ALA A 219 2.66 -5.29 3.90
N PHE A 220 3.98 -5.19 4.06
CA PHE A 220 4.90 -6.31 4.19
C PHE A 220 6.16 -5.86 4.92
N HIS A 221 7.01 -6.82 5.33
CA HIS A 221 8.34 -6.51 5.86
C HIS A 221 9.28 -7.68 5.56
N ARG A 222 10.54 -7.38 5.21
CA ARG A 222 11.57 -8.39 4.88
C ARG A 222 11.80 -9.40 6.00
N LEU A 223 11.51 -8.99 7.24
CA LEU A 223 11.65 -9.82 8.45
C LEU A 223 10.33 -10.49 8.89
N GLY A 224 9.27 -10.44 8.09
CA GLY A 224 7.99 -11.08 8.35
C GLY A 224 7.05 -10.28 9.27
N VAL A 225 5.90 -10.88 9.59
CA VAL A 225 4.82 -10.24 10.36
C VAL A 225 5.23 -9.66 11.72
N PRO A 226 6.18 -10.24 12.51
CA PRO A 226 6.57 -9.64 13.78
C PRO A 226 7.18 -8.24 13.65
N HIS A 227 7.64 -7.87 12.45
CA HIS A 227 8.20 -6.56 12.13
C HIS A 227 7.31 -5.73 11.21
N ALA A 228 6.43 -6.35 10.44
CA ALA A 228 5.42 -5.63 9.65
C ALA A 228 4.30 -5.08 10.54
N LEU A 229 3.87 -5.84 11.55
CA LEU A 229 2.77 -5.46 12.44
C LEU A 229 3.19 -5.58 13.92
N PRO A 230 4.30 -4.92 14.36
CA PRO A 230 4.78 -4.97 15.74
C PRO A 230 3.89 -4.11 16.64
N ASP A 231 4.19 -4.03 17.94
CA ASP A 231 3.58 -3.05 18.86
C ASP A 231 3.66 -1.61 18.32
N CYS A 232 2.56 -0.86 18.38
CA CYS A 232 2.49 0.52 17.91
C CYS A 232 3.00 1.56 18.90
N GLU A 233 3.36 1.18 20.13
CA GLU A 233 3.86 2.11 21.15
C GLU A 233 5.08 2.91 20.68
N ALA A 234 5.91 2.35 19.79
CA ALA A 234 7.05 3.05 19.21
C ALA A 234 6.67 4.28 18.37
N ILE A 235 5.46 4.30 17.82
CA ILE A 235 4.94 5.36 16.94
C ILE A 235 3.85 6.17 17.65
N HIS A 236 2.88 5.48 18.24
CA HIS A 236 1.71 6.09 18.90
C HIS A 236 1.90 6.35 20.40
N GLY A 237 3.07 6.06 20.95
CA GLY A 237 3.37 6.24 22.37
C GLY A 237 2.61 5.26 23.29
N PRO A 238 2.90 5.28 24.59
CA PRO A 238 2.24 4.41 25.55
C PRO A 238 0.72 4.60 25.54
N ALA A 239 -0.04 3.50 25.47
CA ALA A 239 -1.51 3.50 25.37
C ALA A 239 -2.08 4.32 24.20
N GLY A 240 -1.29 4.50 23.13
CA GLY A 240 -1.72 5.21 21.92
C GLY A 240 -1.86 6.72 22.10
N ARG A 241 -1.27 7.31 23.15
CA ARG A 241 -1.49 8.71 23.54
C ARG A 241 -0.85 9.75 22.62
N HIS A 242 0.04 9.37 21.71
CA HIS A 242 0.59 10.25 20.67
C HIS A 242 -0.18 10.16 19.34
N ASP A 243 -1.16 9.26 19.22
CA ASP A 243 -1.99 9.13 18.02
C ASP A 243 -3.12 10.18 18.02
N PHE A 244 -2.73 11.45 17.95
CA PHE A 244 -3.65 12.58 17.89
C PHE A 244 -4.54 12.53 16.64
N PHE A 245 -3.94 12.18 15.50
CA PHE A 245 -4.66 12.13 14.23
C PHE A 245 -5.71 11.01 14.25
N GLY A 246 -5.33 9.81 14.69
CA GLY A 246 -6.27 8.72 14.91
C GLY A 246 -7.34 9.11 15.91
N TYR A 247 -7.02 9.76 17.03
CA TYR A 247 -8.04 10.20 18.00
C TYR A 247 -9.09 11.16 17.40
N ILE A 248 -8.69 12.07 16.50
CA ILE A 248 -9.61 13.01 15.84
C ILE A 248 -10.50 12.28 14.81
N TYR A 249 -9.95 11.33 14.05
CA TYR A 249 -10.65 10.63 12.97
C TYR A 249 -11.40 9.37 13.39
N ASP A 250 -10.94 8.72 14.45
CA ASP A 250 -11.52 7.49 14.95
C ASP A 250 -12.92 7.79 15.48
N GLY A 251 -13.90 6.97 15.06
CA GLY A 251 -15.27 7.05 15.57
C GLY A 251 -15.41 6.82 17.09
N SER A 252 -14.31 6.56 17.81
CA SER A 252 -14.24 6.43 19.26
C SER A 252 -13.65 7.64 20.02
N GLY A 253 -13.00 8.59 19.34
CA GLY A 253 -12.20 9.63 20.00
C GLY A 253 -12.81 11.03 19.97
N ASN A 254 -13.43 11.46 18.86
CA ASN A 254 -14.03 12.79 18.77
C ASN A 254 -15.19 12.81 17.77
N SER A 255 -16.42 12.57 18.23
CA SER A 255 -17.62 12.65 17.38
C SER A 255 -17.94 14.06 16.84
N THR A 256 -17.05 15.05 17.07
CA THR A 256 -17.25 16.44 16.65
C THR A 256 -16.14 17.02 15.79
N GLY A 257 -15.04 16.28 15.48
CA GLY A 257 -13.94 16.81 14.66
C GLY A 257 -13.30 18.10 15.23
N ASP A 258 -13.55 18.39 16.50
CA ASP A 258 -13.25 19.67 17.12
C ASP A 258 -11.83 19.65 17.68
N LEU A 259 -10.91 20.27 16.93
CA LEU A 259 -9.53 20.51 17.33
C LEU A 259 -9.41 21.20 18.70
N THR A 260 -10.42 22.01 19.10
CA THR A 260 -10.36 22.72 20.38
C THR A 260 -10.39 21.79 21.59
N ALA A 261 -10.91 20.56 21.42
CA ALA A 261 -10.93 19.54 22.45
C ALA A 261 -9.54 18.98 22.77
N VAL A 262 -8.59 19.05 21.83
CA VAL A 262 -7.23 18.49 21.97
C VAL A 262 -6.15 19.56 22.06
N LEU A 263 -6.47 20.86 21.99
CA LEU A 263 -5.48 21.95 22.07
C LEU A 263 -4.61 21.87 23.33
N GLY A 264 -5.19 21.53 24.48
CA GLY A 264 -4.43 21.37 25.72
C GLY A 264 -3.46 20.18 25.67
N ASP A 265 -3.91 19.08 25.08
CA ASP A 265 -3.14 17.85 24.94
C ASP A 265 -1.98 18.03 23.93
N LEU A 266 -2.20 18.80 22.86
CA LEU A 266 -1.17 19.16 21.88
C LEU A 266 -0.02 19.94 22.52
N VAL A 267 -0.31 20.88 23.43
CA VAL A 267 0.72 21.64 24.17
C VAL A 267 1.54 20.72 25.09
N GLU A 268 0.92 19.68 25.65
CA GLU A 268 1.61 18.71 26.51
C GLU A 268 2.33 17.61 25.70
N GLY A 269 2.06 17.50 24.39
CA GLY A 269 2.65 16.52 23.47
C GLY A 269 2.06 15.11 23.57
N GLU A 270 1.01 14.91 24.38
CA GLU A 270 0.31 13.63 24.52
C GLU A 270 -1.16 13.84 24.92
N LEU A 271 -2.05 12.95 24.45
CA LEU A 271 -3.46 12.91 24.82
C LEU A 271 -3.62 12.72 26.34
N SER A 272 -4.56 13.42 26.96
CA SER A 272 -4.84 13.32 28.40
C SER A 272 -5.53 12.01 28.81
N VAL A 273 -5.93 11.19 27.83
CA VAL A 273 -6.62 9.92 27.99
C VAL A 273 -5.93 8.82 27.18
N ASP A 274 -6.05 7.58 27.63
CA ASP A 274 -5.66 6.41 26.84
C ASP A 274 -6.51 6.35 25.56
N ASN A 275 -5.86 6.12 24.41
CA ASN A 275 -6.54 6.07 23.12
C ASN A 275 -6.86 4.63 22.69
N HIS A 276 -5.83 3.78 22.63
CA HIS A 276 -5.96 2.38 22.19
C HIS A 276 -4.89 1.47 22.77
N LEU A 277 -5.14 0.16 22.75
CA LEU A 277 -4.14 -0.84 23.12
C LEU A 277 -3.14 -1.00 21.97
N THR A 278 -1.84 -0.99 22.29
CA THR A 278 -0.79 -0.83 21.28
C THR A 278 -0.25 -2.15 20.72
N ALA A 279 -0.40 -3.25 21.45
CA ALA A 279 0.17 -4.54 21.07
C ALA A 279 -0.29 -4.97 19.66
N GLY A 280 0.68 -5.31 18.80
CA GLY A 280 0.42 -5.88 17.47
C GLY A 280 0.48 -7.41 17.49
N TYR A 281 1.14 -7.98 16.47
CA TYR A 281 1.38 -9.40 16.37
C TYR A 281 2.10 -9.95 17.63
N PRO A 282 1.69 -11.11 18.18
CA PRO A 282 0.64 -12.01 17.68
C PRO A 282 -0.74 -11.81 18.32
N THR A 283 -0.92 -10.82 19.21
CA THR A 283 -2.10 -10.77 20.10
C THR A 283 -3.24 -9.88 19.61
N PHE A 284 -2.92 -8.76 18.96
CA PHE A 284 -3.89 -7.83 18.34
C PHE A 284 -5.14 -7.53 19.18
N PRO A 285 -5.01 -6.98 20.40
CA PRO A 285 -6.13 -6.76 21.30
C PRO A 285 -7.06 -5.62 20.88
N ASP A 286 -6.66 -4.72 19.96
CA ASP A 286 -7.51 -3.60 19.52
C ASP A 286 -7.37 -3.27 18.02
N TRP A 287 -6.15 -3.17 17.49
CA TRP A 287 -5.89 -3.01 16.05
C TRP A 287 -5.33 -4.32 15.44
N PRO A 288 -5.39 -4.55 14.12
CA PRO A 288 -6.01 -3.72 13.07
C PRO A 288 -7.51 -3.58 13.27
N ASN A 289 -8.06 -2.39 12.97
CA ASN A 289 -9.49 -2.13 13.04
C ASN A 289 -9.90 -1.01 12.10
N ALA A 290 -10.07 -1.32 10.83
CA ALA A 290 -10.48 -0.35 9.82
C ALA A 290 -11.84 0.32 10.10
N VAL A 291 -12.62 -0.16 11.07
CA VAL A 291 -13.90 0.48 11.47
C VAL A 291 -13.65 1.63 12.45
N LYS A 292 -12.57 1.57 13.24
CA LYS A 292 -12.36 2.43 14.41
C LYS A 292 -10.94 2.94 14.63
N ARG A 293 -9.94 2.45 13.89
CA ARG A 293 -8.51 2.74 14.07
C ARG A 293 -7.93 3.13 12.72
N SER A 294 -8.05 4.40 12.40
CA SER A 294 -7.77 4.98 11.10
C SER A 294 -6.27 5.06 10.76
N THR A 295 -5.37 5.10 11.76
CA THR A 295 -3.91 5.25 11.61
C THR A 295 -3.13 3.93 11.68
N HIS A 296 -3.79 2.78 11.50
CA HIS A 296 -3.14 1.48 11.54
C HIS A 296 -3.25 0.76 10.20
N GLN A 297 -2.22 0.00 9.83
CA GLN A 297 -2.20 -0.84 8.65
C GLN A 297 -3.31 -1.90 8.69
N VAL A 298 -4.12 -1.98 7.62
CA VAL A 298 -5.26 -2.91 7.51
C VAL A 298 -5.24 -3.72 6.19
N GLN A 299 -4.11 -3.66 5.48
CA GLN A 299 -3.88 -4.25 4.16
C GLN A 299 -2.54 -5.02 4.06
N TYR A 300 -2.14 -5.71 5.13
CA TYR A 300 -1.02 -6.65 5.10
C TYR A 300 -1.16 -7.69 3.98
N TYR A 301 -0.04 -8.08 3.35
CA TYR A 301 -0.06 -8.87 2.10
C TYR A 301 -0.80 -10.21 2.21
N ARG A 302 -0.81 -10.85 3.39
CA ARG A 302 -1.58 -12.08 3.65
C ARG A 302 -3.08 -11.84 3.72
N TRP A 303 -3.50 -10.67 4.23
CA TRP A 303 -4.90 -10.26 4.17
C TRP A 303 -5.31 -9.96 2.73
N LEU A 304 -4.45 -9.29 1.96
CA LEU A 304 -4.69 -9.06 0.54
C LEU A 304 -4.74 -10.38 -0.26
N GLU A 305 -3.85 -11.33 0.05
CA GLU A 305 -3.87 -12.68 -0.53
C GLU A 305 -5.21 -13.38 -0.26
N ARG A 306 -5.74 -13.27 0.95
CA ARG A 306 -7.06 -13.82 1.30
C ARG A 306 -8.19 -13.15 0.53
N ALA A 307 -8.13 -11.83 0.32
CA ALA A 307 -9.08 -11.09 -0.52
C ALA A 307 -8.98 -11.49 -2.01
N TRP A 308 -7.76 -11.71 -2.52
CA TRP A 308 -7.51 -12.27 -3.84
C TRP A 308 -8.12 -13.68 -3.96
N MET A 309 -7.96 -14.56 -2.97
CA MET A 309 -8.63 -15.86 -2.96
C MET A 309 -10.18 -15.75 -2.98
N ALA A 310 -10.75 -14.63 -2.52
CA ALA A 310 -12.19 -14.36 -2.53
C ALA A 310 -12.76 -13.96 -3.89
N GLY A 311 -11.91 -13.42 -4.79
CA GLY A 311 -12.35 -12.88 -6.07
C GLY A 311 -11.85 -11.48 -6.39
N LEU A 312 -11.04 -10.83 -5.53
CA LEU A 312 -10.34 -9.60 -5.90
C LEU A 312 -9.34 -9.92 -7.03
N ARG A 313 -9.43 -9.18 -8.14
CA ARG A 313 -8.60 -9.41 -9.34
C ARG A 313 -7.95 -8.16 -9.89
N LEU A 314 -8.46 -6.99 -9.53
CA LEU A 314 -7.88 -5.72 -9.89
C LEU A 314 -7.85 -4.82 -8.65
N GLU A 315 -6.78 -4.08 -8.46
CA GLU A 315 -6.64 -3.09 -7.40
C GLU A 315 -5.96 -1.84 -7.96
N ILE A 316 -6.47 -0.67 -7.60
CA ILE A 316 -5.84 0.60 -7.95
C ILE A 316 -5.17 1.12 -6.67
N GLN A 317 -3.84 1.03 -6.64
CA GLN A 317 -3.02 1.45 -5.52
C GLN A 317 -2.61 2.91 -5.71
N HIS A 318 -3.24 3.82 -4.96
CA HIS A 318 -2.90 5.23 -4.96
C HIS A 318 -1.81 5.53 -3.94
N ALA A 319 -0.73 6.13 -4.41
CA ALA A 319 0.23 6.81 -3.56
C ALA A 319 -0.44 8.06 -2.96
N THR A 320 -0.73 8.01 -1.65
CA THR A 320 -1.44 9.08 -0.93
C THR A 320 -0.56 9.70 0.15
N THR A 321 -0.70 10.99 0.40
CA THR A 321 0.00 11.72 1.47
C THR A 321 -0.55 13.14 1.60
N ASN A 322 -0.12 13.86 2.64
CA ASN A 322 -0.42 15.27 2.84
C ASN A 322 0.67 15.98 3.66
N ALA A 323 1.29 16.99 3.06
CA ALA A 323 2.43 17.70 3.64
C ALA A 323 2.10 18.45 4.93
N ILE A 324 0.95 19.11 5.05
CA ILE A 324 0.60 19.86 6.26
C ILE A 324 0.32 18.94 7.44
N ILE A 325 -0.34 17.80 7.20
CA ILE A 325 -0.54 16.79 8.24
C ILE A 325 0.83 16.27 8.73
N CYS A 326 1.75 15.98 7.80
CA CYS A 326 3.12 15.58 8.14
C CYS A 326 3.85 16.67 8.93
N ASN A 327 3.90 17.89 8.41
CA ASN A 327 4.60 19.03 9.02
C ASN A 327 4.12 19.26 10.45
N PHE A 328 2.80 19.16 10.69
CA PHE A 328 2.26 19.31 12.03
C PHE A 328 2.74 18.19 12.97
N MET A 329 2.59 16.92 12.56
CA MET A 329 2.92 15.78 13.42
C MET A 329 4.42 15.62 13.67
N VAL A 330 5.24 15.83 12.63
CA VAL A 330 6.70 15.70 12.70
C VAL A 330 7.34 16.96 13.28
N GLY A 331 6.88 18.15 12.87
CA GLY A 331 7.42 19.44 13.33
C GLY A 331 7.21 19.67 14.82
N GLU A 332 6.06 19.23 15.38
CA GLU A 332 5.83 19.24 16.83
C GLU A 332 6.53 18.09 17.58
N GLY A 333 7.23 17.19 16.88
CA GLY A 333 7.89 16.03 17.49
C GLY A 333 6.94 14.98 18.07
N ILE A 334 5.67 14.99 17.66
CA ILE A 334 4.63 14.03 18.08
C ILE A 334 4.89 12.66 17.42
N ALA A 335 5.22 12.68 16.13
CA ALA A 335 5.52 11.49 15.33
C ALA A 335 6.98 11.50 14.84
N PRO A 336 7.63 10.34 14.72
CA PRO A 336 8.93 10.27 14.07
C PRO A 336 8.80 10.52 12.55
N SER A 337 9.90 10.88 11.90
CA SER A 337 10.00 10.94 10.44
C SER A 337 10.90 9.85 9.88
N ARG A 338 10.63 9.47 8.62
CA ARG A 338 11.49 8.64 7.77
C ARG A 338 12.22 9.49 6.73
N TYR A 339 11.57 10.54 6.25
CA TYR A 339 12.05 11.47 5.23
C TYR A 339 11.31 12.80 5.36
N ASP A 340 11.53 13.76 4.45
CA ASP A 340 10.85 15.07 4.48
C ASP A 340 9.33 14.98 4.27
N CYS A 341 8.63 16.07 4.57
CA CYS A 341 7.17 16.12 4.49
C CYS A 341 6.61 16.51 3.11
N GLU A 342 7.43 16.62 2.06
CA GLU A 342 6.92 16.99 0.74
C GLU A 342 6.10 15.85 0.14
N ASP A 343 4.97 16.20 -0.49
CA ASP A 343 4.00 15.22 -1.00
C ASP A 343 4.67 14.26 -2.01
N MET A 344 5.43 14.80 -2.96
CA MET A 344 6.04 13.99 -4.02
C MET A 344 7.17 13.08 -3.52
N THR A 345 7.83 13.40 -2.40
CA THR A 345 8.81 12.48 -1.79
C THR A 345 8.13 11.19 -1.30
N ALA A 346 6.97 11.32 -0.64
CA ALA A 346 6.20 10.16 -0.20
C ALA A 346 5.65 9.37 -1.39
N VAL A 347 5.14 10.08 -2.41
CA VAL A 347 4.61 9.46 -3.63
C VAL A 347 5.67 8.59 -4.30
N ASP A 348 6.89 9.12 -4.45
CA ASP A 348 7.98 8.39 -5.06
C ASP A 348 8.32 7.12 -4.30
N ARG A 349 8.38 7.22 -2.96
CA ARG A 349 8.65 6.09 -2.07
C ARG A 349 7.56 5.04 -2.11
N ILE A 350 6.29 5.44 -2.13
CA ILE A 350 5.16 4.50 -2.19
C ILE A 350 5.17 3.73 -3.52
N ILE A 351 5.44 4.41 -4.64
CA ILE A 351 5.56 3.75 -5.96
C ILE A 351 6.68 2.70 -5.91
N ASP A 352 7.87 3.08 -5.44
CA ASP A 352 9.02 2.18 -5.37
C ASP A 352 8.76 0.99 -4.43
N GLU A 353 8.12 1.23 -3.29
CA GLU A 353 7.80 0.18 -2.31
C GLU A 353 6.69 -0.75 -2.81
N THR A 354 5.79 -0.29 -3.68
CA THR A 354 4.80 -1.16 -4.34
C THR A 354 5.50 -2.17 -5.26
N TRP A 355 6.55 -1.76 -5.99
CA TRP A 355 7.40 -2.69 -6.75
C TRP A 355 8.20 -3.62 -5.84
N ALA A 356 8.68 -3.14 -4.70
CA ALA A 356 9.33 -3.97 -3.69
C ALA A 356 8.37 -5.03 -3.11
N MET A 357 7.10 -4.70 -2.90
CA MET A 357 6.06 -5.64 -2.46
C MET A 357 5.86 -6.76 -3.48
N GLN A 358 5.80 -6.45 -4.78
CA GLN A 358 5.75 -7.46 -5.83
C GLN A 358 6.93 -8.43 -5.74
N ARG A 359 8.15 -7.89 -5.60
CA ARG A 359 9.38 -8.70 -5.45
C ARG A 359 9.37 -9.55 -4.18
N TYR A 360 8.90 -9.00 -3.08
CA TYR A 360 8.76 -9.73 -1.82
C TYR A 360 7.79 -10.91 -1.97
N ILE A 361 6.61 -10.68 -2.57
CA ILE A 361 5.63 -11.73 -2.83
C ILE A 361 6.18 -12.78 -3.80
N ASP A 362 6.93 -12.37 -4.83
CA ASP A 362 7.66 -13.29 -5.71
C ASP A 362 8.62 -14.19 -4.93
N ALA A 363 9.41 -13.62 -4.02
CA ALA A 363 10.34 -14.37 -3.18
C ALA A 363 9.62 -15.38 -2.27
N GLN A 364 8.41 -15.05 -1.78
CA GLN A 364 7.58 -16.01 -1.03
C GLN A 364 7.07 -17.18 -1.91
N HIS A 365 6.97 -16.99 -3.23
CA HIS A 365 6.38 -17.94 -4.17
C HIS A 365 7.42 -18.63 -5.08
N GLY A 366 8.70 -18.58 -4.70
CA GLY A 366 9.76 -19.34 -5.38
C GLY A 366 10.46 -18.60 -6.52
N GLY A 367 10.42 -17.26 -6.52
CA GLY A 367 11.27 -16.42 -7.35
C GLY A 367 10.53 -15.43 -8.25
N GLU A 368 11.29 -14.69 -9.05
CA GLU A 368 10.80 -13.60 -9.88
C GLU A 368 9.61 -14.02 -10.78
N GLY A 369 8.53 -13.24 -10.76
CA GLY A 369 7.32 -13.48 -11.55
C GLY A 369 6.44 -14.64 -11.07
N LYS A 370 6.79 -15.36 -10.00
CA LYS A 370 6.04 -16.52 -9.50
C LYS A 370 4.90 -16.17 -8.55
N GLY A 371 4.92 -14.98 -7.96
CA GLY A 371 3.88 -14.46 -7.09
C GLY A 371 2.58 -14.10 -7.81
N TRP A 372 1.55 -13.85 -7.01
CA TRP A 372 0.18 -13.56 -7.46
C TRP A 372 -0.10 -12.06 -7.66
N PHE A 373 0.68 -11.16 -7.07
CA PHE A 373 0.52 -9.70 -7.17
C PHE A 373 1.32 -9.15 -8.34
N ARG A 374 0.69 -8.57 -9.38
CA ARG A 374 1.37 -7.98 -10.55
C ARG A 374 0.98 -6.52 -10.75
N ILE A 375 1.96 -5.63 -10.76
CA ILE A 375 1.77 -4.26 -11.24
C ILE A 375 1.66 -4.30 -12.76
N VAL A 376 0.63 -3.65 -13.31
CA VAL A 376 0.32 -3.62 -14.74
C VAL A 376 0.22 -2.20 -15.26
N GLN A 377 0.61 -2.03 -16.51
CA GLN A 377 0.79 -0.72 -17.15
C GLN A 377 -0.06 -0.54 -18.41
N SER A 378 -0.86 -1.53 -18.79
CA SER A 378 -1.83 -1.46 -19.89
C SER A 378 -3.05 -2.34 -19.59
N PRO A 379 -4.21 -2.06 -20.20
CA PRO A 379 -5.38 -2.91 -20.07
C PRO A 379 -5.13 -4.32 -20.64
N ALA A 380 -4.31 -4.45 -21.69
CA ALA A 380 -3.92 -5.75 -22.24
C ALA A 380 -3.16 -6.60 -21.22
N GLU A 381 -2.18 -6.02 -20.54
CA GLU A 381 -1.43 -6.69 -19.47
C GLU A 381 -2.34 -7.06 -18.29
N ALA A 382 -3.24 -6.15 -17.89
CA ALA A 382 -4.23 -6.42 -16.85
C ALA A 382 -5.11 -7.63 -17.20
N ARG A 383 -5.56 -7.74 -18.46
CA ARG A 383 -6.32 -8.90 -18.94
C ARG A 383 -5.53 -10.20 -18.84
N GLU A 384 -4.27 -10.19 -19.28
CA GLU A 384 -3.41 -11.37 -19.23
C GLU A 384 -3.16 -11.85 -17.79
N VAL A 385 -2.85 -10.92 -16.89
CA VAL A 385 -2.62 -11.18 -15.46
C VAL A 385 -3.88 -11.77 -14.81
N ILE A 386 -5.04 -11.15 -15.00
CA ILE A 386 -6.30 -11.61 -14.39
C ILE A 386 -6.71 -12.97 -14.96
N ALA A 387 -6.58 -13.17 -16.28
CA ALA A 387 -6.89 -14.45 -16.92
C ALA A 387 -5.98 -15.58 -16.42
N ALA A 388 -4.74 -15.26 -16.04
CA ALA A 388 -3.79 -16.18 -15.39
C ALA A 388 -4.10 -16.44 -13.89
N GLY A 389 -5.16 -15.85 -13.35
CA GLY A 389 -5.60 -16.02 -11.97
C GLY A 389 -4.86 -15.15 -10.96
N LYS A 390 -4.09 -14.16 -11.41
CA LYS A 390 -3.31 -13.24 -10.56
C LYS A 390 -4.11 -11.95 -10.24
N LEU A 391 -3.66 -11.20 -9.24
CA LEU A 391 -4.11 -9.84 -8.97
C LEU A 391 -3.35 -8.88 -9.88
N ALA A 392 -4.06 -8.10 -10.68
CA ALA A 392 -3.53 -6.96 -11.39
C ALA A 392 -3.60 -5.71 -10.50
N VAL A 393 -2.55 -4.91 -10.50
CA VAL A 393 -2.41 -3.71 -9.67
C VAL A 393 -2.04 -2.54 -10.56
N VAL A 394 -2.83 -1.48 -10.53
CA VAL A 394 -2.57 -0.26 -11.28
C VAL A 394 -2.08 0.81 -10.31
N LEU A 395 -1.00 1.51 -10.67
CA LEU A 395 -0.46 2.58 -9.85
C LEU A 395 -1.22 3.89 -10.10
N GLY A 396 -1.60 4.56 -9.02
CA GLY A 396 -2.18 5.90 -9.06
C GLY A 396 -1.53 6.87 -8.07
N ILE A 397 -1.89 8.15 -8.15
CA ILE A 397 -1.46 9.18 -7.20
C ILE A 397 -2.68 9.96 -6.72
N GLU A 398 -2.75 10.18 -5.41
CA GLU A 398 -3.75 11.02 -4.76
C GLU A 398 -3.07 11.92 -3.73
N THR A 399 -2.79 13.17 -4.09
CA THR A 399 -2.15 14.11 -3.17
C THR A 399 -2.57 15.55 -3.46
N SER A 400 -2.35 16.45 -2.51
CA SER A 400 -2.75 17.85 -2.67
C SER A 400 -1.80 18.59 -3.59
N ASP A 401 -0.50 18.53 -3.32
CA ASP A 401 0.51 19.26 -4.08
C ASP A 401 1.16 18.37 -5.16
N LEU A 402 0.32 17.82 -6.05
CA LEU A 402 0.75 16.98 -7.17
C LEU A 402 1.85 17.69 -8.00
N PHE A 403 2.96 16.99 -8.25
CA PHE A 403 4.13 17.48 -8.99
C PHE A 403 4.82 18.70 -8.35
N ASP A 404 4.69 18.90 -7.04
CA ASP A 404 5.19 20.09 -6.33
C ASP A 404 4.57 21.39 -6.88
N CYS A 405 3.41 21.28 -7.54
CA CYS A 405 2.66 22.40 -8.10
C CYS A 405 1.79 23.06 -7.02
N HIS A 406 2.44 23.64 -6.00
CA HIS A 406 1.77 24.38 -4.94
C HIS A 406 1.00 25.58 -5.51
N LEU A 407 -0.11 25.94 -4.87
CA LEU A 407 -0.80 27.19 -5.19
C LEU A 407 0.12 28.40 -4.94
N THR A 408 0.81 28.39 -3.79
CA THR A 408 1.81 29.39 -3.41
C THR A 408 3.21 28.88 -3.74
N PRO A 409 3.90 29.46 -4.73
CA PRO A 409 5.23 29.00 -5.12
C PRO A 409 6.25 29.15 -3.97
N ARG A 410 6.97 28.06 -3.68
CA ARG A 410 8.03 28.04 -2.66
C ARG A 410 9.40 28.40 -3.27
N PRO A 411 10.31 29.06 -2.53
CA PRO A 411 11.67 29.30 -3.00
C PRO A 411 12.39 28.01 -3.41
N GLY A 412 12.89 27.95 -4.65
CA GLY A 412 13.57 26.76 -5.18
C GLY A 412 12.63 25.68 -5.74
N GLY A 413 11.31 25.83 -5.59
CA GLY A 413 10.32 24.96 -6.22
C GLY A 413 10.20 25.19 -7.73
N PRO A 414 9.46 24.31 -8.44
CA PRO A 414 9.28 24.42 -9.87
C PRO A 414 8.42 25.62 -10.26
N VAL A 415 8.61 26.09 -11.50
CA VAL A 415 7.60 26.91 -12.16
C VAL A 415 6.59 25.95 -12.77
N CYS A 416 5.45 25.79 -12.11
CA CYS A 416 4.38 24.91 -12.60
C CYS A 416 3.65 25.56 -13.79
N ASP A 417 4.23 25.38 -14.98
CA ASP A 417 3.65 25.71 -16.27
C ASP A 417 3.34 24.42 -17.08
N GLU A 418 2.70 24.58 -18.25
CA GLU A 418 2.30 23.45 -19.10
C GLU A 418 3.48 22.55 -19.48
N ALA A 419 4.66 23.11 -19.76
CA ALA A 419 5.83 22.33 -20.15
C ALA A 419 6.38 21.48 -18.99
N TYR A 420 6.36 22.03 -17.77
CA TYR A 420 6.73 21.29 -16.57
C TYR A 420 5.75 20.15 -16.29
N VAL A 421 4.44 20.43 -16.36
CA VAL A 421 3.39 19.43 -16.14
C VAL A 421 3.47 18.30 -17.14
N GLU A 422 3.69 18.61 -18.42
CA GLU A 422 3.85 17.61 -19.47
C GLU A 422 5.06 16.70 -19.20
N ALA A 423 6.20 17.28 -18.80
CA ALA A 423 7.39 16.50 -18.42
C ALA A 423 7.15 15.61 -17.20
N LYS A 424 6.37 16.08 -16.22
CA LYS A 424 6.01 15.29 -15.04
C LYS A 424 5.01 14.19 -15.35
N LEU A 425 4.05 14.42 -16.23
CA LEU A 425 3.18 13.37 -16.74
C LEU A 425 3.99 12.27 -17.44
N ASP A 426 4.97 12.62 -18.29
CA ASP A 426 5.89 11.64 -18.89
C ASP A 426 6.67 10.85 -17.84
N GLU A 427 7.27 11.54 -16.87
CA GLU A 427 8.06 10.93 -15.81
C GLU A 427 7.25 9.88 -15.03
N TYR A 428 6.06 10.24 -14.55
CA TYR A 428 5.23 9.32 -13.77
C TYR A 428 4.57 8.23 -14.63
N TYR A 429 4.25 8.53 -15.90
CA TYR A 429 3.78 7.52 -16.84
C TYR A 429 4.86 6.46 -17.11
N GLU A 430 6.13 6.86 -17.28
CA GLU A 430 7.28 5.96 -17.43
C GLU A 430 7.53 5.11 -16.17
N ARG A 431 7.19 5.62 -14.99
CA ARG A 431 7.22 4.87 -13.72
C ARG A 431 6.03 3.92 -13.53
N GLY A 432 5.08 3.90 -14.47
CA GLY A 432 3.95 2.98 -14.50
C GLY A 432 2.65 3.53 -13.92
N VAL A 433 2.59 4.82 -13.56
CA VAL A 433 1.36 5.46 -13.07
C VAL A 433 0.34 5.60 -14.20
N ARG A 434 -0.92 5.27 -13.91
CA ARG A 434 -2.02 5.30 -14.90
C ARG A 434 -3.28 6.00 -14.42
N ALA A 435 -3.43 6.27 -13.12
CA ALA A 435 -4.55 7.02 -12.56
C ALA A 435 -4.05 8.21 -11.73
N LEU A 436 -4.63 9.40 -11.91
CA LEU A 436 -4.25 10.56 -11.09
C LEU A 436 -5.49 11.33 -10.64
N PHE A 437 -5.44 11.77 -9.38
CA PHE A 437 -6.24 12.87 -8.89
C PHE A 437 -5.56 14.19 -9.24
N PRO A 438 -6.22 15.12 -9.95
CA PRO A 438 -5.68 16.45 -10.19
C PRO A 438 -5.50 17.26 -8.89
N ASN A 439 -6.25 16.90 -7.86
CA ASN A 439 -6.14 17.46 -6.52
C ASN A 439 -6.75 16.54 -5.47
N HIS A 440 -6.39 16.76 -4.21
CA HIS A 440 -6.95 16.11 -3.04
C HIS A 440 -7.52 17.16 -2.05
N LYS A 441 -6.99 17.26 -0.83
CA LYS A 441 -7.58 18.10 0.24
C LYS A 441 -7.38 19.60 0.05
N TYR A 442 -6.21 20.04 -0.43
CA TYR A 442 -5.83 21.45 -0.37
C TYR A 442 -5.73 22.11 -1.73
N ASP A 443 -5.81 23.43 -1.74
CA ASP A 443 -5.61 24.26 -2.92
C ASP A 443 -4.20 24.04 -3.48
N ASN A 444 -4.13 23.72 -4.78
CA ASN A 444 -2.89 23.62 -5.53
C ASN A 444 -2.91 24.53 -6.77
N ARG A 445 -1.88 24.48 -7.60
CA ARG A 445 -1.78 25.33 -8.81
C ARG A 445 -2.87 25.02 -9.84
N PHE A 446 -3.39 23.80 -9.86
CA PHE A 446 -4.34 23.30 -10.85
C PHE A 446 -5.79 23.70 -10.54
N THR A 447 -6.22 23.57 -9.28
CA THR A 447 -7.61 23.75 -8.85
C THR A 447 -7.70 23.96 -7.33
N PRO A 448 -8.75 24.59 -6.79
CA PRO A 448 -9.01 24.57 -5.35
C PRO A 448 -9.10 23.15 -4.78
N GLY A 449 -8.87 23.03 -3.46
CA GLY A 449 -9.02 21.81 -2.65
C GLY A 449 -10.46 21.28 -2.63
N ASP A 450 -10.64 20.04 -2.18
CA ASP A 450 -11.95 19.35 -2.18
C ASP A 450 -13.07 20.00 -1.38
N GLY A 451 -12.75 21.02 -0.58
CA GLY A 451 -13.72 21.83 0.17
C GLY A 451 -14.07 21.25 1.54
N SER A 452 -13.39 20.19 1.98
CA SER A 452 -13.54 19.62 3.32
C SER A 452 -13.52 20.69 4.41
N GLY A 453 -14.40 20.54 5.39
CA GLY A 453 -14.48 21.44 6.54
C GLY A 453 -13.51 21.06 7.66
N ASP A 454 -13.78 21.61 8.83
CA ASP A 454 -13.11 21.34 10.10
C ASP A 454 -11.59 21.49 9.96
N PHE A 455 -10.80 20.72 10.70
CA PHE A 455 -9.35 20.93 10.72
C PHE A 455 -8.68 20.86 9.32
N LEU A 456 -9.28 20.20 8.33
CA LEU A 456 -8.80 20.21 6.93
C LEU A 456 -8.91 21.60 6.29
N GLU A 457 -9.90 22.41 6.68
CA GLU A 457 -10.01 23.81 6.28
C GLU A 457 -8.82 24.64 6.79
N LEU A 458 -8.35 24.38 8.02
CA LEU A 458 -7.11 24.99 8.55
C LEU A 458 -5.88 24.49 7.81
N GLY A 459 -5.82 23.19 7.52
CA GLY A 459 -4.74 22.60 6.74
C GLY A 459 -4.57 23.31 5.39
N ASN A 460 -5.69 23.62 4.71
CA ASN A 460 -5.65 24.38 3.46
C ASN A 460 -5.15 25.83 3.64
N PHE A 461 -5.54 26.49 4.72
CA PHE A 461 -5.05 27.83 5.06
C PHE A 461 -3.52 27.86 5.20
N PHE A 462 -2.95 26.91 5.95
CA PHE A 462 -1.51 26.80 6.13
C PHE A 462 -0.79 26.31 4.87
N ASN A 463 -1.39 25.41 4.08
CA ASN A 463 -0.82 24.93 2.82
C ASN A 463 -0.65 26.07 1.81
N SER A 464 -1.70 26.86 1.65
CA SER A 464 -1.81 27.85 0.59
C SER A 464 -1.29 29.23 0.99
N GLY A 465 -1.24 29.57 2.28
CA GLY A 465 -1.00 30.94 2.72
C GLY A 465 -2.17 31.89 2.41
N HIS A 466 -3.29 31.37 1.93
CA HIS A 466 -4.51 32.11 1.62
C HIS A 466 -5.60 31.84 2.64
N TRP A 467 -6.39 32.88 2.92
CA TRP A 467 -7.68 32.74 3.59
C TRP A 467 -8.58 31.70 2.90
N THR A 468 -9.47 31.09 3.70
CA THR A 468 -10.52 30.19 3.21
C THR A 468 -11.32 30.89 2.12
N ASN A 469 -11.57 30.15 1.03
CA ASN A 469 -12.12 30.69 -0.20
C ASN A 469 -13.51 30.12 -0.52
N LYS A 470 -14.45 30.19 0.44
CA LYS A 470 -15.79 29.61 0.31
C LYS A 470 -16.88 30.67 0.10
N THR A 471 -17.78 30.47 -0.87
CA THR A 471 -18.91 31.36 -1.18
C THR A 471 -20.24 30.60 -1.22
N ASP A 472 -21.35 31.32 -1.14
CA ASP A 472 -22.71 30.77 -1.30
C ASP A 472 -23.15 30.63 -2.77
N SER A 473 -22.27 31.01 -3.70
CA SER A 473 -22.50 31.03 -5.14
C SER A 473 -22.01 29.74 -5.79
N CYS A 474 -22.68 28.64 -5.46
CA CYS A 474 -22.35 27.30 -5.93
C CYS A 474 -22.95 26.98 -7.30
N PRO A 475 -22.35 26.03 -8.05
CA PRO A 475 -22.89 25.56 -9.33
C PRO A 475 -24.18 24.74 -9.13
N GLU A 476 -24.61 24.05 -10.19
CA GLU A 476 -25.91 23.38 -10.32
C GLU A 476 -26.32 22.58 -9.06
N PRO A 477 -27.55 22.79 -8.51
CA PRO A 477 -27.97 22.18 -7.25
C PRO A 477 -28.02 20.65 -7.22
N ASP A 478 -28.16 20.02 -8.39
CA ASP A 478 -28.29 18.57 -8.60
C ASP A 478 -26.96 17.86 -8.87
N MET A 479 -25.86 18.62 -9.05
CA MET A 479 -24.53 18.06 -9.18
C MET A 479 -24.03 17.53 -7.81
N PRO A 480 -23.37 16.36 -7.77
CA PRO A 480 -22.79 15.86 -6.53
C PRO A 480 -21.67 16.80 -6.08
N ARG A 481 -21.76 17.28 -4.83
CA ARG A 481 -20.80 18.22 -4.26
C ARG A 481 -19.55 17.59 -3.68
N GLY A 482 -19.56 16.26 -3.43
CA GLY A 482 -18.48 15.61 -2.70
C GLY A 482 -18.32 16.25 -1.32
N PHE A 483 -17.10 16.65 -0.98
CA PHE A 483 -16.76 17.37 0.26
C PHE A 483 -17.01 18.89 0.18
N ASP A 484 -17.33 19.43 -1.01
CA ASP A 484 -17.46 20.86 -1.27
C ASP A 484 -18.88 21.40 -1.00
N GLY A 485 -19.32 21.26 0.25
CA GLY A 485 -20.65 21.66 0.66
C GLY A 485 -20.76 21.95 2.16
N GLY A 486 -21.86 22.57 2.56
CA GLY A 486 -22.18 22.80 3.97
C GLY A 486 -21.65 24.13 4.53
N ALA A 487 -21.44 24.14 5.85
CA ALA A 487 -21.03 25.30 6.62
C ALA A 487 -19.55 25.64 6.40
N ILE A 488 -19.17 26.86 6.80
CA ILE A 488 -17.78 27.25 6.98
C ILE A 488 -17.41 26.96 8.44
N SER A 489 -16.35 26.17 8.67
CA SER A 489 -15.95 25.81 10.04
C SER A 489 -15.29 26.99 10.76
N PHE A 490 -14.48 27.79 10.06
CA PHE A 490 -13.78 28.95 10.62
C PHE A 490 -14.17 30.25 9.92
N THR A 491 -15.27 30.86 10.37
CA THR A 491 -15.87 32.07 9.76
C THR A 491 -14.87 33.21 9.62
N ALA A 492 -14.06 33.43 10.67
CA ALA A 492 -13.09 34.51 10.68
C ALA A 492 -11.87 34.26 9.78
N LEU A 493 -11.74 33.07 9.19
CA LEU A 493 -10.74 32.75 8.16
C LEU A 493 -11.31 32.84 6.74
N ASN A 494 -12.62 33.08 6.55
CA ASN A 494 -13.23 33.13 5.23
C ASN A 494 -13.17 34.52 4.60
N PHE A 495 -12.23 34.71 3.68
CA PHE A 495 -12.12 35.89 2.83
C PHE A 495 -11.96 35.46 1.38
N PRO A 496 -13.09 35.13 0.70
CA PRO A 496 -13.04 34.65 -0.67
C PRO A 496 -12.32 35.62 -1.60
N ARG A 497 -11.48 35.06 -2.47
CA ARG A 497 -10.66 35.82 -3.42
C ARG A 497 -11.27 35.80 -4.81
N ASP A 498 -11.27 36.94 -5.49
CA ASP A 498 -11.78 37.06 -6.86
C ASP A 498 -10.88 36.34 -7.88
N VAL A 499 -9.57 36.32 -7.62
CA VAL A 499 -8.56 35.71 -8.48
C VAL A 499 -7.91 34.56 -7.71
N TYR A 500 -8.17 33.33 -8.14
CA TYR A 500 -7.66 32.13 -7.45
C TYR A 500 -6.13 32.13 -7.30
N LEU A 501 -5.41 32.68 -8.28
CA LEU A 501 -3.93 32.73 -8.34
C LEU A 501 -3.33 34.07 -7.88
N SER A 502 -4.06 34.85 -7.08
CA SER A 502 -3.49 36.08 -6.49
C SER A 502 -2.32 35.74 -5.56
N ASP A 503 -1.46 36.72 -5.25
CA ASP A 503 -0.41 36.54 -4.24
C ASP A 503 -1.01 36.18 -2.86
N PRO A 504 -0.36 35.31 -2.07
CA PRO A 504 -0.83 34.94 -0.75
C PRO A 504 -0.68 36.11 0.25
N PRO A 505 -1.66 36.33 1.13
CA PRO A 505 -1.56 37.31 2.21
C PRO A 505 -0.60 36.87 3.33
N HIS A 506 -0.31 35.58 3.45
CA HIS A 506 0.54 35.02 4.50
C HIS A 506 1.71 34.21 3.94
N ASP A 507 2.85 34.29 4.62
CA ASP A 507 4.02 33.48 4.33
C ASP A 507 4.15 32.39 5.41
N PHE A 508 3.86 31.16 5.02
CA PHE A 508 3.95 29.97 5.89
C PHE A 508 5.10 29.05 5.49
N THR A 509 6.12 29.56 4.81
CA THR A 509 7.31 28.76 4.46
C THR A 509 8.01 28.15 5.68
N GLY A 510 7.91 28.80 6.85
CA GLY A 510 8.42 28.30 8.13
C GLY A 510 7.47 27.38 8.91
N PHE A 511 6.29 27.02 8.37
CA PHE A 511 5.29 26.23 9.12
C PHE A 511 5.82 24.87 9.59
N HIS A 512 6.72 24.25 8.83
CA HIS A 512 7.32 22.97 9.18
C HIS A 512 8.25 23.02 10.40
N ASP A 513 8.79 24.20 10.73
CA ASP A 513 9.72 24.38 11.86
C ASP A 513 8.96 24.54 13.19
N ASP A 514 7.88 25.33 13.20
CA ASP A 514 7.10 25.66 14.40
C ASP A 514 5.56 25.73 14.11
N PRO A 515 4.91 24.60 13.78
CA PRO A 515 3.52 24.60 13.29
C PRO A 515 2.49 25.08 14.33
N LEU A 516 2.62 24.68 15.59
CA LEU A 516 1.71 25.09 16.66
C LEU A 516 1.85 26.58 16.98
N ASP A 517 3.08 27.09 17.07
CA ASP A 517 3.33 28.52 17.29
C ASP A 517 2.77 29.35 16.13
N THR A 518 2.94 28.88 14.89
CA THR A 518 2.33 29.50 13.71
C THR A 518 0.79 29.52 13.83
N ALA A 519 0.17 28.41 14.26
CA ALA A 519 -1.28 28.36 14.44
C ALA A 519 -1.78 29.28 15.56
N ILE A 520 -1.01 29.44 16.65
CA ILE A 520 -1.36 30.31 17.79
C ILE A 520 -1.45 31.78 17.36
N GLU A 521 -0.67 32.22 16.37
CA GLU A 521 -0.77 33.59 15.83
C GLU A 521 -2.17 33.91 15.28
N PHE A 522 -2.91 32.89 14.83
CA PHE A 522 -4.25 32.98 14.25
C PHE A 522 -5.34 32.43 15.18
N VAL A 523 -5.04 32.27 16.49
CA VAL A 523 -5.98 31.65 17.43
C VAL A 523 -7.31 32.41 17.54
N GLN A 524 -7.32 33.73 17.33
CA GLN A 524 -8.56 34.52 17.37
C GLN A 524 -9.48 34.19 16.20
N GLU A 525 -8.91 34.00 15.02
CA GLU A 525 -9.61 33.62 13.80
C GLU A 525 -10.08 32.17 13.87
N ILE A 526 -9.24 31.26 14.35
CA ILE A 526 -9.56 29.84 14.56
C ILE A 526 -10.70 29.70 15.59
N LEU A 527 -10.74 30.54 16.63
CA LEU A 527 -11.83 30.54 17.62
C LEU A 527 -13.01 31.45 17.23
N GLY A 528 -13.02 31.97 16.00
CA GLY A 528 -14.02 32.91 15.48
C GLY A 528 -15.41 32.31 15.20
N GLY A 529 -15.58 31.00 15.42
CA GLY A 529 -16.84 30.26 15.24
C GLY A 529 -17.16 29.91 13.79
N SER A 530 -18.26 29.19 13.58
CA SER A 530 -18.71 28.69 12.27
C SER A 530 -19.86 29.51 11.67
N THR A 531 -20.00 29.43 10.34
CA THR A 531 -21.13 30.02 9.61
C THR A 531 -21.94 28.93 8.96
N GLU A 532 -23.16 28.73 9.46
CA GLU A 532 -24.14 27.83 8.86
C GLU A 532 -24.54 28.27 7.45
N GLY A 533 -24.71 27.32 6.55
CA GLY A 533 -25.15 27.61 5.19
C GLY A 533 -24.82 26.51 4.21
N GLN A 534 -24.87 26.87 2.93
CA GLN A 534 -24.45 26.02 1.82
C GLN A 534 -23.39 26.79 1.04
N PHE A 535 -22.15 26.59 1.44
CA PHE A 535 -20.99 27.18 0.81
C PHE A 535 -20.25 26.12 -0.02
N CYS A 536 -19.43 26.60 -0.94
CA CYS A 536 -18.50 25.81 -1.74
C CYS A 536 -17.30 26.66 -2.12
N GLN A 537 -16.23 26.01 -2.57
CA GLN A 537 -15.00 26.66 -3.01
C GLN A 537 -15.25 27.63 -4.16
N ASN A 538 -14.66 28.81 -4.08
CA ASN A 538 -14.79 29.88 -5.06
C ASN A 538 -13.62 29.86 -6.04
N GLY A 539 -13.64 28.87 -6.92
CA GLY A 539 -12.65 28.70 -7.98
C GLY A 539 -12.90 27.43 -8.78
N ALA A 540 -12.36 27.38 -9.99
CA ALA A 540 -12.38 26.21 -10.86
C ALA A 540 -10.93 25.86 -11.27
N PHE A 541 -10.77 24.94 -12.21
CA PHE A 541 -9.49 24.70 -12.86
C PHE A 541 -8.86 25.98 -13.40
N THR A 542 -7.54 26.08 -13.26
CA THR A 542 -6.71 27.09 -13.91
C THR A 542 -6.29 26.62 -15.30
N ASP A 543 -5.72 27.50 -16.12
CA ASP A 543 -5.22 27.13 -17.46
C ASP A 543 -4.23 25.95 -17.41
N VAL A 544 -3.35 25.91 -16.41
CA VAL A 544 -2.40 24.79 -16.23
C VAL A 544 -3.09 23.53 -15.67
N GLY A 545 -4.17 23.69 -14.91
CA GLY A 545 -5.00 22.56 -14.49
C GLY A 545 -5.80 21.94 -15.63
N GLU A 546 -6.30 22.75 -16.56
CA GLU A 546 -6.90 22.23 -17.80
C GLU A 546 -5.84 21.56 -18.68
N ALA A 547 -4.63 22.11 -18.76
CA ALA A 547 -3.51 21.48 -19.46
C ALA A 547 -3.12 20.12 -18.84
N LEU A 548 -3.17 19.98 -17.51
CA LEU A 548 -3.00 18.70 -16.83
C LEU A 548 -4.04 17.67 -17.31
N LEU A 549 -5.33 18.03 -17.33
CA LEU A 549 -6.38 17.13 -17.82
C LEU A 549 -6.13 16.71 -19.27
N MET A 550 -5.77 17.67 -20.13
CA MET A 550 -5.46 17.39 -21.54
C MET A 550 -4.24 16.48 -21.69
N GLY A 551 -3.17 16.71 -20.93
CA GLY A 551 -1.96 15.88 -20.94
C GLY A 551 -2.22 14.46 -20.43
N MET A 552 -3.12 14.29 -19.46
CA MET A 552 -3.58 12.96 -19.00
C MET A 552 -4.37 12.25 -20.10
N MET A 553 -5.31 12.94 -20.76
CA MET A 553 -6.09 12.36 -21.86
C MET A 553 -5.22 11.94 -23.04
N ALA A 554 -4.19 12.73 -23.35
CA ALA A 554 -3.20 12.44 -24.39
C ALA A 554 -2.28 11.25 -24.07
N ARG A 555 -2.35 10.70 -22.85
CA ARG A 555 -1.60 9.50 -22.43
C ARG A 555 -2.49 8.31 -22.12
N GLY A 556 -3.81 8.41 -22.35
CA GLY A 556 -4.74 7.35 -21.98
C GLY A 556 -4.84 7.12 -20.46
N MET A 557 -4.46 8.11 -19.65
CA MET A 557 -4.51 8.01 -18.19
C MET A 557 -5.94 8.17 -17.68
N ILE A 558 -6.22 7.54 -16.54
CA ILE A 558 -7.50 7.64 -15.83
C ILE A 558 -7.50 8.93 -15.01
N ILE A 559 -8.51 9.76 -15.24
CA ILE A 559 -8.77 10.98 -14.48
C ILE A 559 -9.71 10.63 -13.35
N GLU A 560 -9.23 10.82 -12.11
CA GLU A 560 -10.04 10.68 -10.91
C GLU A 560 -10.78 11.98 -10.62
N LEU A 561 -12.10 11.91 -10.46
CA LEU A 561 -12.97 13.08 -10.32
C LEU A 561 -13.44 13.32 -8.89
N ASP A 562 -13.30 12.33 -8.02
CA ASP A 562 -13.49 12.55 -6.60
C ASP A 562 -12.42 13.51 -6.07
N HIS A 563 -12.71 14.16 -4.94
CA HIS A 563 -11.98 15.33 -4.43
C HIS A 563 -11.98 16.61 -5.27
N LEU A 564 -12.48 16.62 -6.52
CA LEU A 564 -12.66 17.90 -7.22
C LEU A 564 -13.79 18.73 -6.56
N PRO A 565 -13.54 20.01 -6.21
CA PRO A 565 -14.60 20.89 -5.71
C PRO A 565 -15.65 21.14 -6.80
N ALA A 566 -16.80 21.67 -6.40
CA ALA A 566 -18.00 21.73 -7.22
C ALA A 566 -17.74 22.38 -8.60
N TRP A 567 -17.12 23.56 -8.62
CA TRP A 567 -16.83 24.27 -9.87
C TRP A 567 -15.80 23.55 -10.76
N SER A 568 -14.78 22.93 -10.17
CA SER A 568 -13.78 22.15 -10.91
C SER A 568 -14.35 20.84 -11.43
N TYR A 569 -15.18 20.15 -10.66
CA TYR A 569 -15.88 18.95 -11.11
C TYR A 569 -16.79 19.26 -12.31
N LYS A 570 -17.55 20.37 -12.23
CA LYS A 570 -18.33 20.85 -13.38
C LYS A 570 -17.45 21.07 -14.61
N ARG A 571 -16.33 21.78 -14.44
CA ARG A 571 -15.41 22.08 -15.54
C ARG A 571 -14.74 20.82 -16.10
N ALA A 572 -14.37 19.85 -15.26
CA ALA A 572 -13.87 18.56 -15.72
C ALA A 572 -14.87 17.84 -16.60
N PHE A 573 -16.16 17.80 -16.22
CA PHE A 573 -17.19 17.19 -17.08
C PHE A 573 -17.36 17.92 -18.42
N GLU A 574 -17.31 19.26 -18.44
CA GLU A 574 -17.36 20.02 -19.69
C GLU A 574 -16.22 19.61 -20.65
N ILE A 575 -15.00 19.44 -20.12
CA ILE A 575 -13.82 19.02 -20.89
C ILE A 575 -13.94 17.55 -21.31
N LEU A 576 -14.30 16.65 -20.39
CA LEU A 576 -14.45 15.22 -20.67
C LEU A 576 -15.51 14.96 -21.74
N GLU A 577 -16.63 15.69 -21.73
CA GLU A 577 -17.67 15.59 -22.76
C GLU A 577 -17.24 16.16 -24.10
N GLU A 578 -16.47 17.25 -24.10
CA GLU A 578 -15.89 17.81 -25.33
C GLU A 578 -14.98 16.80 -26.03
N HIS A 579 -14.26 15.99 -25.23
CA HIS A 579 -13.29 15.02 -25.72
C HIS A 579 -13.81 13.57 -25.76
N ASP A 580 -15.05 13.32 -25.34
CA ASP A 580 -15.67 11.98 -25.28
C ASP A 580 -14.77 10.98 -24.52
N TYR A 581 -14.25 11.42 -23.37
CA TYR A 581 -13.21 10.74 -22.59
C TYR A 581 -13.77 10.18 -21.27
N PRO A 582 -13.49 8.90 -20.92
CA PRO A 582 -13.97 8.30 -19.68
C PRO A 582 -13.18 8.76 -18.46
N ALA A 583 -13.81 8.71 -17.29
CA ALA A 583 -13.19 9.07 -16.01
C ALA A 583 -13.66 8.14 -14.89
N ALA A 584 -13.01 8.23 -13.74
CA ALA A 584 -13.34 7.45 -12.55
C ALA A 584 -13.88 8.34 -11.42
N GLY A 585 -14.92 7.83 -10.75
CA GLY A 585 -15.49 8.37 -9.53
C GLY A 585 -15.39 7.34 -8.41
N THR A 586 -14.19 7.19 -7.85
CA THR A 586 -13.80 6.16 -6.88
C THR A 586 -14.34 6.33 -5.45
N HIS A 587 -14.89 7.49 -5.09
CA HIS A 587 -15.70 7.73 -3.88
C HIS A 587 -17.20 7.88 -4.20
N GLY A 588 -17.64 7.34 -5.34
CA GLY A 588 -19.05 7.16 -5.68
C GLY A 588 -19.71 8.34 -6.40
N ARG A 589 -18.96 9.36 -6.83
CA ARG A 589 -19.53 10.46 -7.62
C ARG A 589 -19.71 10.09 -9.09
N HIS A 590 -20.96 10.10 -9.55
CA HIS A 590 -21.30 9.73 -10.93
C HIS A 590 -22.20 10.75 -11.67
N TRP A 591 -22.60 11.83 -11.01
CA TRP A 591 -23.52 12.88 -11.51
C TRP A 591 -24.75 12.33 -12.23
N ASP A 592 -25.64 11.66 -11.49
CA ASP A 592 -26.86 10.99 -12.01
C ASP A 592 -26.61 10.03 -13.19
N GLY A 593 -25.36 9.60 -13.38
CA GLY A 593 -24.96 8.63 -14.39
C GLY A 593 -24.32 9.26 -15.63
N ARG A 594 -24.05 10.57 -15.61
CA ARG A 594 -23.30 11.28 -16.65
C ARG A 594 -21.91 10.68 -16.87
N ILE A 595 -21.25 10.21 -15.80
CA ILE A 595 -19.96 9.51 -15.92
C ILE A 595 -20.07 8.23 -16.76
N TYR A 596 -21.17 7.47 -16.62
CA TYR A 596 -21.38 6.23 -17.36
C TYR A 596 -21.69 6.48 -18.84
N ALA A 597 -22.29 7.62 -19.17
CA ALA A 597 -22.52 8.02 -20.56
C ALA A 597 -21.21 8.28 -21.33
N LEU A 598 -20.12 8.60 -20.61
CA LEU A 598 -18.76 8.73 -21.16
C LEU A 598 -17.98 7.41 -21.13
N GLY A 599 -18.60 6.31 -20.69
CA GLY A 599 -17.92 5.03 -20.48
C GLY A 599 -17.04 4.99 -19.23
N GLY A 600 -17.16 5.98 -18.34
CA GLY A 600 -16.50 6.02 -17.04
C GLY A 600 -17.10 5.05 -16.02
N ILE A 601 -16.47 4.97 -14.85
CA ILE A 601 -16.89 4.11 -13.74
C ILE A 601 -17.09 4.91 -12.46
N SER A 602 -17.91 4.40 -11.54
CA SER A 602 -18.03 4.93 -10.20
C SER A 602 -18.31 3.82 -9.21
N THR A 603 -17.75 3.95 -8.01
CA THR A 603 -17.78 2.90 -7.00
C THR A 603 -19.11 2.86 -6.25
N VAL A 604 -19.42 1.68 -5.70
CA VAL A 604 -20.58 1.49 -4.85
C VAL A 604 -20.22 0.61 -3.65
N GLY A 605 -20.75 0.96 -2.48
CA GLY A 605 -20.66 0.16 -1.28
C GLY A 605 -21.83 -0.82 -1.13
N LEU A 606 -21.62 -1.87 -0.36
CA LEU A 606 -22.70 -2.72 0.12
C LEU A 606 -23.41 -2.02 1.30
N GLY A 607 -24.73 -2.21 1.46
CA GLY A 607 -25.51 -1.68 2.58
C GLY A 607 -25.45 -2.54 3.85
N ARG A 608 -25.19 -1.94 5.03
CA ARG A 608 -24.84 -2.62 6.32
C ARG A 608 -25.85 -3.63 6.84
N CYS A 609 -27.12 -3.23 6.85
CA CYS A 609 -28.18 -3.92 7.57
C CYS A 609 -29.05 -4.72 6.61
N HIS A 610 -29.50 -5.88 7.07
CA HIS A 610 -30.46 -6.69 6.34
C HIS A 610 -31.87 -6.34 6.80
N ASP A 611 -32.82 -6.40 5.87
CA ASP A 611 -34.24 -6.30 6.16
C ASP A 611 -34.95 -7.57 5.69
N ALA A 612 -35.44 -8.36 6.64
CA ALA A 612 -36.15 -9.60 6.33
C ALA A 612 -37.46 -9.38 5.53
N ALA A 613 -38.02 -8.17 5.57
CA ALA A 613 -39.18 -7.80 4.75
C ALA A 613 -38.78 -7.37 3.32
N ASP A 614 -37.49 -7.15 3.07
CA ASP A 614 -36.95 -6.60 1.84
C ASP A 614 -35.61 -7.28 1.45
N PRO A 615 -35.63 -8.57 1.07
CA PRO A 615 -34.42 -9.31 0.70
C PRO A 615 -33.63 -8.62 -0.41
N GLY A 616 -32.30 -8.62 -0.27
CA GLY A 616 -31.37 -7.95 -1.16
C GLY A 616 -31.15 -6.47 -0.84
N SER A 617 -31.69 -5.97 0.27
CA SER A 617 -31.47 -4.61 0.76
C SER A 617 -30.00 -4.20 0.83
N SER A 618 -29.10 -5.11 1.24
CA SER A 618 -27.66 -4.88 1.33
C SER A 618 -26.94 -4.82 -0.01
N VAL A 619 -27.49 -5.46 -1.06
CA VAL A 619 -26.94 -5.46 -2.44
C VAL A 619 -27.71 -4.51 -3.37
N ARG A 620 -28.69 -3.76 -2.86
CA ARG A 620 -29.52 -2.85 -3.66
C ARG A 620 -28.69 -1.85 -4.45
N GLY A 621 -27.74 -1.18 -3.79
CA GLY A 621 -26.86 -0.21 -4.45
C GLY A 621 -26.10 -0.81 -5.64
N VAL A 622 -25.64 -2.05 -5.51
CA VAL A 622 -24.98 -2.81 -6.59
C VAL A 622 -25.96 -3.02 -7.75
N THR A 623 -27.14 -3.58 -7.49
CA THR A 623 -28.11 -3.86 -8.56
C THR A 623 -28.65 -2.58 -9.25
N GLU A 624 -28.88 -1.51 -8.50
CA GLU A 624 -29.32 -0.21 -9.03
C GLU A 624 -28.22 0.47 -9.85
N SER A 625 -26.97 0.40 -9.40
CA SER A 625 -25.82 0.90 -10.15
C SER A 625 -25.66 0.14 -11.48
N ALA A 626 -25.70 -1.20 -11.44
CA ALA A 626 -25.64 -2.03 -12.65
C ALA A 626 -26.77 -1.72 -13.65
N ALA A 627 -27.99 -1.50 -13.15
CA ALA A 627 -29.13 -1.12 -13.99
C ALA A 627 -28.93 0.26 -14.63
N ARG A 628 -28.39 1.23 -13.88
CA ARG A 628 -28.08 2.57 -14.40
C ARG A 628 -26.99 2.54 -15.46
N ILE A 629 -25.91 1.78 -15.23
CA ILE A 629 -24.84 1.58 -16.21
C ILE A 629 -25.40 0.97 -17.50
N THR A 630 -26.22 -0.08 -17.37
CA THR A 630 -26.88 -0.73 -18.52
C THR A 630 -27.79 0.23 -19.28
N ALA A 631 -28.52 1.09 -18.56
CA ALA A 631 -29.40 2.09 -19.18
C ALA A 631 -28.63 3.11 -20.03
N GLN A 632 -27.35 3.34 -19.74
CA GLN A 632 -26.44 4.16 -20.53
C GLN A 632 -25.64 3.36 -21.58
N GLY A 633 -25.92 2.05 -21.72
CA GLY A 633 -25.25 1.18 -22.68
C GLY A 633 -23.89 0.64 -22.22
N GLY A 634 -23.51 0.84 -20.96
CA GLY A 634 -22.27 0.34 -20.37
C GLY A 634 -22.31 -1.15 -20.02
N TYR A 635 -21.14 -1.72 -19.76
CA TYR A 635 -21.00 -3.09 -19.26
C TYR A 635 -21.38 -3.15 -17.76
N PRO A 636 -22.26 -4.06 -17.32
CA PRO A 636 -22.91 -4.00 -16.00
C PRO A 636 -22.03 -4.51 -14.85
N GLY A 637 -20.81 -3.99 -14.74
CA GLY A 637 -19.92 -4.23 -13.60
C GLY A 637 -19.91 -3.02 -12.67
N THR A 638 -19.94 -3.27 -11.36
CA THR A 638 -20.03 -2.22 -10.34
C THR A 638 -18.81 -2.30 -9.42
N PRO A 639 -17.82 -1.42 -9.61
CA PRO A 639 -16.59 -1.45 -8.81
C PRO A 639 -16.88 -1.10 -7.34
N MET A 640 -16.05 -1.62 -6.45
CA MET A 640 -15.97 -1.14 -5.07
C MET A 640 -14.77 -0.19 -4.98
N GLY A 641 -14.77 0.70 -3.98
CA GLY A 641 -13.60 1.48 -3.58
C GLY A 641 -13.60 1.48 -2.07
N PHE A 642 -12.69 0.72 -1.45
CA PHE A 642 -12.71 0.59 0.00
C PHE A 642 -12.01 1.76 0.70
N ASP A 643 -11.05 2.40 0.04
CA ASP A 643 -10.30 3.54 0.58
C ASP A 643 -9.62 3.17 1.93
N LEU A 644 -9.24 1.89 2.05
CA LEU A 644 -8.55 1.41 3.25
C LEU A 644 -7.18 2.08 3.33
N ASN A 645 -6.83 2.50 4.54
CA ASN A 645 -5.62 3.28 4.82
C ASN A 645 -5.57 4.69 4.17
N GLY A 646 -6.69 5.20 3.64
CA GLY A 646 -6.89 6.60 3.22
C GLY A 646 -7.71 7.44 4.21
N PHE A 647 -7.81 6.98 5.47
CA PHE A 647 -8.69 7.50 6.53
C PHE A 647 -10.20 7.25 6.34
N ALA A 648 -10.61 6.48 5.32
CA ALA A 648 -11.98 5.98 5.27
C ALA A 648 -12.22 4.86 6.28
N GLY A 649 -13.43 4.85 6.84
CA GLY A 649 -13.91 3.78 7.70
C GLY A 649 -14.44 2.62 6.87
N SER A 650 -13.99 1.41 7.18
CA SER A 650 -14.57 0.18 6.63
C SER A 650 -15.97 -0.10 7.22
N ARG A 651 -16.61 -1.14 6.68
CA ARG A 651 -17.96 -1.52 7.10
C ARG A 651 -17.99 -2.16 8.49
N GLY A 652 -18.67 -1.48 9.42
CA GLY A 652 -18.92 -1.99 10.76
C GLY A 652 -19.90 -3.18 10.84
N PRO A 653 -19.94 -3.88 11.99
CA PRO A 653 -20.70 -5.10 12.22
C PRO A 653 -22.21 -4.85 12.28
N ARG A 654 -23.04 -5.69 11.67
CA ARG A 654 -24.51 -5.49 11.75
C ARG A 654 -25.14 -5.99 13.05
N PHE A 655 -24.50 -6.90 13.79
CA PHE A 655 -25.04 -7.43 15.05
C PHE A 655 -24.61 -6.65 16.30
N ALA A 656 -23.82 -5.58 16.15
CA ALA A 656 -23.52 -4.71 17.28
C ALA A 656 -24.79 -3.96 17.75
N GLU A 657 -24.87 -3.68 19.05
CA GLU A 657 -26.01 -2.96 19.64
C GLU A 657 -26.19 -1.60 18.95
N GLY A 658 -27.41 -1.30 18.51
CA GLY A 658 -27.74 -0.05 17.82
C GLY A 658 -27.19 0.09 16.39
N ALA A 659 -26.50 -0.94 15.86
CA ALA A 659 -25.94 -0.90 14.50
C ALA A 659 -27.01 -0.82 13.40
N CYS A 660 -28.16 -1.48 13.63
CA CYS A 660 -29.25 -1.58 12.68
C CYS A 660 -30.59 -1.27 13.37
N SER A 661 -31.50 -0.61 12.65
CA SER A 661 -32.85 -0.28 13.14
C SER A 661 -33.80 -1.47 13.13
N THR A 662 -33.49 -2.50 12.34
CA THR A 662 -34.22 -3.76 12.23
C THR A 662 -33.46 -4.89 12.91
N GLU A 663 -34.19 -5.87 13.45
CA GLU A 663 -33.59 -7.09 14.00
C GLU A 663 -32.78 -7.81 12.93
N GLN A 664 -31.51 -8.07 13.24
CA GLN A 664 -30.58 -8.76 12.34
C GLN A 664 -30.63 -10.27 12.58
N LEU A 665 -30.75 -11.03 11.50
CA LEU A 665 -30.84 -12.49 11.48
C LEU A 665 -29.79 -13.09 10.54
N ASN A 666 -29.66 -14.42 10.53
CA ASN A 666 -28.77 -15.18 9.63
C ASN A 666 -27.29 -14.71 9.68
N PRO A 667 -26.60 -14.84 10.83
CA PRO A 667 -25.18 -14.51 10.93
C PRO A 667 -24.34 -15.41 10.01
N ILE A 668 -23.13 -14.96 9.66
CA ILE A 668 -22.15 -15.79 8.97
C ILE A 668 -21.80 -16.99 9.85
N THR A 669 -21.67 -18.15 9.23
CA THR A 669 -21.22 -19.40 9.85
C THR A 669 -20.14 -20.03 9.00
N TYR A 670 -19.11 -20.61 9.64
CA TYR A 670 -17.98 -21.23 8.96
C TYR A 670 -18.07 -22.78 8.96
N PRO A 671 -17.47 -23.46 7.96
CA PRO A 671 -16.88 -22.87 6.76
C PRO A 671 -17.95 -22.42 5.74
N PHE A 672 -17.56 -21.53 4.82
CA PHE A 672 -18.35 -21.18 3.63
C PHE A 672 -17.45 -21.15 2.37
N GLU A 673 -18.06 -21.14 1.20
CA GLU A 673 -17.34 -21.14 -0.09
C GLU A 673 -17.31 -19.75 -0.73
N SER A 674 -16.26 -19.46 -1.51
CA SER A 674 -16.21 -18.30 -2.41
C SER A 674 -17.44 -18.26 -3.34
N TYR A 675 -17.73 -17.10 -3.92
CA TYR A 675 -18.82 -16.98 -4.90
C TYR A 675 -18.63 -17.94 -6.10
N ALA A 676 -17.38 -18.20 -6.49
CA ALA A 676 -17.02 -19.16 -7.53
C ALA A 676 -17.07 -20.63 -7.07
N GLY A 677 -17.11 -20.92 -5.77
CA GLY A 677 -17.12 -22.28 -5.21
C GLY A 677 -15.78 -23.01 -5.25
N ASP A 678 -14.66 -22.31 -5.50
CA ASP A 678 -13.33 -22.89 -5.67
C ASP A 678 -12.38 -22.71 -4.47
N VAL A 679 -12.79 -21.89 -3.49
CA VAL A 679 -12.08 -21.66 -2.23
C VAL A 679 -13.06 -21.80 -1.07
N THR A 680 -12.65 -22.49 -0.01
CA THR A 680 -13.37 -22.61 1.26
C THR A 680 -12.69 -21.75 2.33
N PHE A 681 -13.46 -20.92 3.01
CA PHE A 681 -12.99 -20.05 4.10
C PHE A 681 -13.38 -20.62 5.46
N ALA A 682 -12.41 -20.65 6.37
CA ALA A 682 -12.58 -20.96 7.79
C ALA A 682 -12.64 -19.67 8.62
N GLN A 683 -12.94 -19.78 9.91
CA GLN A 683 -13.02 -18.63 10.80
C GLN A 683 -11.68 -17.88 10.84
N PRO A 684 -11.65 -16.59 10.49
CA PRO A 684 -10.41 -15.82 10.40
C PRO A 684 -9.71 -15.68 11.76
N GLN A 685 -8.39 -15.70 11.74
CA GLN A 685 -7.50 -15.53 12.88
C GLN A 685 -6.52 -14.37 12.64
N LEU A 686 -6.33 -13.56 13.68
CA LEU A 686 -5.26 -12.57 13.80
C LEU A 686 -4.24 -13.08 14.81
N GLY A 687 -3.27 -13.86 14.33
CA GLY A 687 -2.30 -14.52 15.20
C GLY A 687 -3.00 -15.45 16.20
N GLU A 688 -3.03 -15.05 17.47
CA GLU A 688 -3.65 -15.81 18.57
C GLU A 688 -5.14 -15.50 18.78
N ARG A 689 -5.70 -14.50 18.08
CA ARG A 689 -7.07 -14.02 18.28
C ARG A 689 -8.00 -14.44 17.14
N ALA A 690 -9.08 -15.13 17.46
CA ALA A 690 -10.16 -15.35 16.51
C ALA A 690 -10.93 -14.05 16.23
N VAL A 691 -11.27 -13.81 14.97
CA VAL A 691 -12.08 -12.67 14.54
C VAL A 691 -13.53 -13.12 14.31
N ASP A 692 -14.48 -12.33 14.80
CA ASP A 692 -15.91 -12.51 14.53
C ASP A 692 -16.46 -11.36 13.70
N PHE A 693 -16.52 -11.55 12.38
CA PHE A 693 -17.07 -10.57 11.45
C PHE A 693 -18.48 -10.08 11.84
N ASN A 694 -19.32 -10.95 12.44
CA ASN A 694 -20.69 -10.56 12.80
C ASN A 694 -20.72 -9.43 13.84
N THR A 695 -19.74 -9.41 14.74
CA THR A 695 -19.67 -8.46 15.87
C THR A 695 -18.53 -7.45 15.76
N GLU A 696 -17.54 -7.67 14.88
CA GLU A 696 -16.41 -6.77 14.62
C GLU A 696 -16.50 -6.04 13.27
N GLY A 697 -17.14 -6.63 12.25
CA GLY A 697 -17.20 -6.07 10.90
C GLY A 697 -15.91 -6.31 10.10
N MET A 698 -15.70 -5.51 9.05
CA MET A 698 -14.56 -5.63 8.13
C MET A 698 -13.32 -4.90 8.65
N ILE A 699 -12.73 -5.39 9.75
CA ILE A 699 -11.57 -4.74 10.40
C ILE A 699 -10.27 -4.70 9.55
N HIS A 700 -10.16 -5.47 8.47
CA HIS A 700 -9.06 -5.43 7.49
C HIS A 700 -9.50 -6.01 6.13
N ILE A 701 -8.74 -5.74 5.05
CA ILE A 701 -9.09 -6.17 3.67
C ILE A 701 -9.31 -7.68 3.54
N GLY A 702 -8.59 -8.46 4.35
CA GLY A 702 -8.71 -9.91 4.40
C GLY A 702 -10.09 -10.42 4.80
N LEU A 703 -11.01 -9.57 5.27
CA LEU A 703 -12.40 -9.92 5.56
C LEU A 703 -13.37 -9.65 4.39
N LEU A 704 -12.84 -9.37 3.19
CA LEU A 704 -13.63 -9.32 1.97
C LEU A 704 -14.47 -10.61 1.74
N PRO A 705 -13.97 -11.84 1.95
CA PRO A 705 -14.80 -13.04 1.84
C PRO A 705 -16.06 -12.99 2.71
N GLU A 706 -15.92 -12.54 3.97
CA GLU A 706 -17.03 -12.43 4.91
C GLU A 706 -18.00 -11.33 4.50
N LEU A 707 -17.51 -10.18 4.02
CA LEU A 707 -18.36 -9.12 3.51
C LEU A 707 -19.23 -9.60 2.33
N LEU A 708 -18.64 -10.38 1.41
CA LEU A 708 -19.34 -10.96 0.26
C LEU A 708 -20.34 -12.03 0.69
N GLU A 709 -19.98 -12.90 1.64
CA GLU A 709 -20.88 -13.91 2.20
C GLU A 709 -22.05 -13.29 2.97
N ASP A 710 -21.83 -12.21 3.72
CA ASP A 710 -22.90 -11.48 4.41
C ASP A 710 -23.91 -10.92 3.41
N ALA A 711 -23.42 -10.27 2.35
CA ALA A 711 -24.26 -9.74 1.27
C ALA A 711 -25.01 -10.87 0.53
N ARG A 712 -24.33 -11.98 0.24
CA ARG A 712 -24.92 -13.18 -0.38
C ARG A 712 -26.06 -13.78 0.45
N ARG A 713 -25.96 -13.73 1.77
CA ARG A 713 -27.00 -14.21 2.69
C ARG A 713 -28.27 -13.36 2.73
N ASP A 714 -28.18 -12.10 2.30
CA ASP A 714 -29.33 -11.20 2.18
C ASP A 714 -29.88 -11.15 0.76
N ALA A 715 -29.04 -11.33 -0.26
CA ALA A 715 -29.39 -11.27 -1.67
C ALA A 715 -30.64 -12.10 -2.02
N ALA A 716 -31.47 -11.57 -2.92
CA ALA A 716 -32.64 -12.29 -3.39
C ALA A 716 -32.25 -13.42 -4.36
N SER A 717 -31.11 -13.26 -5.04
CA SER A 717 -30.49 -14.29 -5.89
C SER A 717 -28.98 -14.12 -6.00
N GLU A 718 -28.27 -15.18 -6.39
CA GLU A 718 -26.83 -15.12 -6.71
C GLU A 718 -26.50 -14.10 -7.80
N ALA A 719 -27.46 -13.80 -8.70
CA ALA A 719 -27.27 -12.83 -9.77
C ALA A 719 -27.17 -11.39 -9.25
N ASP A 720 -27.62 -11.11 -8.03
CA ASP A 720 -27.55 -9.77 -7.44
C ASP A 720 -26.10 -9.36 -7.09
N LEU A 721 -25.21 -10.34 -6.87
CA LEU A 721 -23.78 -10.11 -6.64
C LEU A 721 -22.96 -10.13 -7.92
N GLU A 722 -23.46 -10.71 -9.01
CA GLU A 722 -22.73 -10.84 -10.28
C GLU A 722 -22.11 -9.52 -10.78
N PRO A 723 -22.77 -8.34 -10.65
CA PRO A 723 -22.16 -7.07 -11.04
C PRO A 723 -20.85 -6.74 -10.32
N LEU A 724 -20.67 -7.16 -9.06
CA LEU A 724 -19.40 -7.02 -8.36
C LEU A 724 -18.31 -7.84 -9.04
N PHE A 725 -18.61 -9.08 -9.41
CA PHE A 725 -17.65 -9.97 -10.08
C PHE A 725 -17.45 -9.65 -11.57
N ARG A 726 -18.23 -8.73 -12.13
CA ARG A 726 -18.02 -8.15 -13.47
C ARG A 726 -17.21 -6.84 -13.40
N SER A 727 -16.90 -6.34 -12.22
CA SER A 727 -16.35 -4.99 -12.10
C SER A 727 -14.91 -4.85 -12.58
N ALA A 728 -14.08 -5.90 -12.49
CA ALA A 728 -12.72 -5.87 -13.05
C ALA A 728 -12.74 -5.72 -14.58
N GLU A 729 -13.64 -6.43 -15.26
CA GLU A 729 -13.86 -6.26 -16.71
C GLU A 729 -14.39 -4.86 -17.04
N ALA A 730 -15.31 -4.31 -16.22
CA ALA A 730 -15.84 -2.96 -16.43
C ALA A 730 -14.75 -1.88 -16.36
N TRP A 731 -13.88 -1.97 -15.35
CA TRP A 731 -12.78 -1.02 -15.18
C TRP A 731 -11.76 -1.12 -16.32
N ILE A 732 -11.40 -2.34 -16.74
CA ILE A 732 -10.50 -2.53 -17.89
C ILE A 732 -11.11 -1.96 -19.18
N ARG A 733 -12.41 -2.12 -19.42
CA ARG A 733 -13.08 -1.54 -20.59
C ARG A 733 -13.04 -0.01 -20.59
N MET A 734 -13.19 0.61 -19.42
CA MET A 734 -13.01 2.05 -19.27
C MET A 734 -11.57 2.45 -19.63
N TRP A 735 -10.58 1.70 -19.16
CA TRP A 735 -9.18 1.97 -19.48
C TRP A 735 -8.86 1.77 -20.97
N GLU A 736 -9.38 0.72 -21.60
CA GLU A 736 -9.29 0.52 -23.06
C GLU A 736 -9.90 1.69 -23.84
N LEU A 737 -11.02 2.24 -23.34
CA LEU A 737 -11.63 3.42 -23.93
C LEU A 737 -10.75 4.66 -23.76
N ALA A 738 -10.14 4.85 -22.59
CA ALA A 738 -9.19 5.95 -22.35
C ALA A 738 -8.00 5.90 -23.32
N GLU A 739 -7.36 4.75 -23.48
CA GLU A 739 -6.26 4.55 -24.45
C GLU A 739 -6.73 4.78 -25.90
N ALA A 740 -7.91 4.26 -26.27
CA ALA A 740 -8.45 4.47 -27.62
C ALA A 740 -8.74 5.96 -27.90
N ARG A 741 -9.17 6.74 -26.89
CA ARG A 741 -9.39 8.18 -27.04
C ARG A 741 -8.07 8.94 -27.14
N SER A 742 -7.07 8.53 -26.37
CA SER A 742 -5.71 9.07 -26.45
C SER A 742 -5.17 9.07 -27.89
N GLU A 743 -5.30 7.94 -28.60
CA GLU A 743 -4.87 7.83 -30.01
C GLU A 743 -5.57 8.85 -30.93
N THR A 744 -6.84 9.17 -30.65
CA THR A 744 -7.60 10.17 -31.44
C THR A 744 -7.22 11.62 -31.13
N LEU A 745 -6.66 11.85 -29.93
CA LEU A 745 -6.17 13.16 -29.49
C LEU A 745 -4.71 13.41 -29.89
N GLY A 746 -4.06 12.43 -30.53
CA GLY A 746 -2.68 12.53 -31.02
C GLY A 746 -1.62 12.08 -30.03
N GLY A 747 -2.03 11.32 -29.01
CA GLY A 747 -1.16 10.63 -28.05
C GLY A 747 -0.50 9.37 -28.56
#